data_AF-A0AAW7N9Y8-F1
#
_entry.id   AF-A0AAW7N9Y8-F1
#
_cell.length_a   1.000
_cell.length_b   1.000
_cell.length_c   1.000
_cell.angle_alpha   90.00
_cell.angle_beta   90.00
_cell.angle_gamma   90.00
#
_symmetry.space_group_name_H-M   'P 1'
#
loop_
_entity.id
_entity.type
_entity.pdbx_description
1 polymer ?
#
loop_
_entity_poly.entity_id
_entity_poly.type
_entity_poly.pdbx_seq_one_letter_code
_entity_poly.pdbx_strand_id
1 'polypeptide(L)'
;MITTQDLMKKYNISRQTVNNWIKQEKIPSPLNKKGHQNAWNYEQLELLDSNFNNETTKSLLKINNRRYLGSKQRMLPFIEKVVDDNTCDIRTVADIFGGTGVVANLFKEKGKNIIVNDILTSNYVSYQTWFSSSKIDENKIRNKLFELNHLSGVSGYVTKNFGNRYFSVDNAKKIDAIREQIEQYSDINFREKSILLTSLLYAMDKVANTVGHFDAFRKKMDNLTPIYLKLPELTDNKDNKIYNTDANELVKKIKADLVYIDTPYNSRGYENAYHVLENVIEWKKPAVEGIAKKAINRKEKSSEYTKARAPQAFADLISHINAKYILVSYNNMAKKGNSRSNAKISNEEIIQILQTRGKVQVFDTDFSAFTTGKTNIKDHKELLYLCTVNTRQPKIVKSALNYTGSKHKLLPQLLPLFPSKCNTFIDLFCGGASVTVNLANLNIAKSYIANDIESHVIEFFNYLSKSDPQSFIQELDNKISYYGLSNTYKYGYNHYNCDSSQGLSKYNQDKFLTLRKDYNNSPSPLLFYLLIVFGFNNQIRFNKRNHYNLPVGKRDFNKNMRNKLTTFSNIIRENNITFSNHDFRDISFKAGDFIYADPPYLISNATYNENNGWTKDDELSLYAFLDLVDKKKAKFALSNVLVHKGKENDLLKKWAKKYHLHVLNYDYNNSNYHSTAKHNNTVEVLITNY
;
A
#
# COMPACT_ATOMS: atom_id res chain seq x y z
N MET A 1 -59.81 -27.53 3.48
CA MET A 1 -58.55 -27.82 4.20
C MET A 1 -57.54 -28.43 3.23
N ILE A 2 -56.30 -27.96 3.23
CA ILE A 2 -55.21 -28.53 2.41
C ILE A 2 -54.18 -29.22 3.29
N THR A 3 -53.49 -30.26 2.80
CA THR A 3 -52.43 -30.92 3.57
C THR A 3 -51.16 -30.07 3.58
N THR A 4 -50.25 -30.28 4.56
CA THR A 4 -48.92 -29.62 4.52
C THR A 4 -48.17 -29.89 3.22
N GLN A 5 -48.34 -31.08 2.62
CA GLN A 5 -47.69 -31.42 1.36
C GLN A 5 -48.25 -30.62 0.17
N ASP A 6 -49.57 -30.47 0.11
CA ASP A 6 -50.24 -29.63 -0.90
C ASP A 6 -49.90 -28.16 -0.70
N LEU A 7 -49.77 -27.72 0.55
CA LEU A 7 -49.36 -26.37 0.94
C LEU A 7 -47.94 -26.05 0.47
N MET A 8 -46.99 -26.95 0.75
CA MET A 8 -45.61 -26.83 0.26
C MET A 8 -45.56 -26.76 -1.26
N LYS A 9 -46.43 -27.49 -1.97
CA LYS A 9 -46.52 -27.47 -3.42
C LYS A 9 -47.17 -26.17 -3.94
N LYS A 10 -48.25 -25.70 -3.31
CA LYS A 10 -48.96 -24.46 -3.67
C LYS A 10 -48.05 -23.24 -3.56
N TYR A 11 -47.29 -23.15 -2.47
CA TYR A 11 -46.43 -21.99 -2.18
C TYR A 11 -44.96 -22.19 -2.56
N ASN A 12 -44.60 -23.37 -3.07
CA ASN A 12 -43.22 -23.76 -3.38
C ASN A 12 -42.24 -23.49 -2.22
N ILE A 13 -42.65 -23.83 -1.00
CA ILE A 13 -41.88 -23.65 0.24
C ILE A 13 -41.50 -24.98 0.85
N SER A 14 -40.36 -25.00 1.55
CA SER A 14 -39.92 -26.20 2.28
C SER A 14 -40.75 -26.40 3.54
N ARG A 15 -40.81 -27.65 4.03
CA ARG A 15 -41.41 -27.97 5.34
C ARG A 15 -40.76 -27.20 6.48
N GLN A 16 -39.46 -26.91 6.36
CA GLN A 16 -38.69 -26.15 7.34
C GLN A 16 -39.12 -24.67 7.37
N THR A 17 -39.50 -24.10 6.22
CA THR A 17 -40.05 -22.74 6.13
C THR A 17 -41.36 -22.64 6.92
N VAL A 18 -42.28 -23.59 6.72
CA VAL A 18 -43.55 -23.66 7.46
C VAL A 18 -43.31 -23.81 8.97
N ASN A 19 -42.38 -24.69 9.36
CA ASN A 19 -42.03 -24.88 10.77
C ASN A 19 -41.38 -23.64 11.40
N ASN A 20 -40.56 -22.89 10.65
CA ASN A 20 -39.96 -21.64 11.13
C ASN A 20 -41.03 -20.58 11.37
N TRP A 21 -42.06 -20.49 10.51
CA TRP A 21 -43.17 -19.56 10.71
C TRP A 21 -44.01 -19.90 11.94
N ILE A 22 -44.26 -21.19 12.19
CA ILE A 22 -44.91 -21.65 13.43
C ILE A 22 -44.05 -21.27 14.65
N LYS A 23 -42.74 -21.55 14.60
CA LYS A 23 -41.81 -21.27 15.70
C LYS A 23 -41.66 -19.77 16.01
N GLN A 24 -41.82 -18.93 15.00
CA GLN A 24 -41.80 -17.47 15.12
C GLN A 24 -43.18 -16.88 15.43
N GLU A 25 -44.19 -17.72 15.70
CA GLU A 25 -45.58 -17.32 15.99
C GLU A 25 -46.24 -16.48 14.87
N LYS A 26 -45.70 -16.54 13.64
CA LYS A 26 -46.24 -15.84 12.46
C LYS A 26 -47.52 -16.46 11.94
N ILE A 27 -47.69 -17.77 12.18
CA ILE A 27 -48.89 -18.55 11.88
C ILE A 27 -49.14 -19.54 13.02
N PRO A 28 -50.40 -19.85 13.37
CA PRO A 28 -50.70 -20.84 14.39
C PRO A 28 -50.42 -22.27 13.90
N SER A 29 -50.08 -23.17 14.83
CA SER A 29 -49.90 -24.59 14.51
C SER A 29 -51.17 -25.21 13.92
N PRO A 30 -51.06 -26.15 12.96
CA PRO A 30 -52.22 -26.82 12.41
C PRO A 30 -52.87 -27.71 13.49
N LEU A 31 -54.13 -27.42 13.82
CA LEU A 31 -54.91 -28.18 14.82
C LEU A 31 -55.56 -29.44 14.22
N ASN A 32 -55.75 -29.45 12.89
CA ASN A 32 -56.48 -30.50 12.19
C ASN A 32 -55.52 -31.45 11.45
N LYS A 33 -55.95 -32.70 11.26
CA LYS A 33 -55.25 -33.72 10.46
C LYS A 33 -56.16 -34.27 9.36
N LYS A 34 -55.56 -34.61 8.22
CA LYS A 34 -56.20 -35.37 7.13
C LYS A 34 -55.35 -36.63 6.90
N GLY A 35 -55.79 -37.75 7.47
CA GLY A 35 -54.96 -38.96 7.59
C GLY A 35 -53.77 -38.72 8.53
N HIS A 36 -52.57 -39.15 8.13
CA HIS A 36 -51.33 -38.91 8.89
C HIS A 36 -50.70 -37.53 8.67
N GLN A 37 -51.30 -36.66 7.84
CA GLN A 37 -50.75 -35.35 7.52
C GLN A 37 -51.50 -34.24 8.25
N ASN A 38 -50.77 -33.21 8.69
CA ASN A 38 -51.37 -31.98 9.21
C ASN A 38 -52.17 -31.29 8.10
N ALA A 39 -53.33 -30.76 8.47
CA ALA A 39 -54.28 -30.11 7.57
C ALA A 39 -54.52 -28.66 8.01
N TRP A 40 -54.58 -27.76 7.03
CA TRP A 40 -54.64 -26.32 7.23
C TRP A 40 -56.03 -25.80 6.84
N ASN A 41 -56.65 -25.03 7.74
CA ASN A 41 -57.95 -24.43 7.52
C ASN A 41 -57.84 -23.12 6.69
N TYR A 42 -58.98 -22.53 6.34
CA TYR A 42 -59.02 -21.37 5.45
C TYR A 42 -58.38 -20.11 6.08
N GLU A 43 -58.66 -19.82 7.35
CA GLU A 43 -58.05 -18.68 8.08
C GLU A 43 -56.53 -18.79 8.18
N GLN A 44 -56.01 -20.01 8.42
CA GLN A 44 -54.57 -20.27 8.41
C GLN A 44 -53.96 -20.07 7.01
N LEU A 45 -54.72 -20.36 5.95
CA LEU A 45 -54.27 -20.15 4.58
C LEU A 45 -54.23 -18.67 4.21
N GLU A 46 -55.17 -17.84 4.69
CA GLU A 46 -55.13 -16.38 4.49
C GLU A 46 -53.93 -15.74 5.21
N LEU A 47 -53.63 -16.17 6.45
CA LEU A 47 -52.44 -15.74 7.18
C LEU A 47 -51.15 -16.16 6.46
N LEU A 48 -51.14 -17.34 5.85
CA LEU A 48 -50.04 -17.82 5.02
C LEU A 48 -49.92 -17.04 3.72
N ASP A 49 -51.02 -16.69 3.05
CA ASP A 49 -51.04 -15.86 1.84
C ASP A 49 -50.48 -14.46 2.14
N SER A 50 -50.90 -13.85 3.26
CA SER A 50 -50.40 -12.56 3.73
C SER A 50 -48.91 -12.58 4.11
N ASN A 51 -48.45 -13.62 4.82
CA ASN A 51 -47.05 -13.77 5.20
C ASN A 51 -46.14 -14.15 4.02
N PHE A 52 -46.60 -15.01 3.13
CA PHE A 52 -45.86 -15.39 1.92
C PHE A 52 -45.70 -14.20 0.99
N ASN A 53 -46.76 -13.42 0.77
CA ASN A 53 -46.68 -12.18 -0.01
C ASN A 53 -45.80 -11.13 0.69
N ASN A 54 -45.86 -10.99 2.02
CA ASN A 54 -44.97 -10.09 2.77
C ASN A 54 -43.49 -10.53 2.76
N GLU A 55 -43.16 -11.82 2.88
CA GLU A 55 -41.77 -12.31 2.88
C GLU A 55 -41.16 -12.31 1.47
N THR A 56 -41.93 -12.58 0.42
CA THR A 56 -41.46 -12.50 -0.97
C THR A 56 -41.23 -11.06 -1.43
N THR A 57 -41.99 -10.09 -0.89
CA THR A 57 -41.85 -8.66 -1.23
C THR A 57 -40.89 -7.87 -0.32
N LYS A 58 -40.60 -8.32 0.92
CA LYS A 58 -39.76 -7.54 1.87
C LYS A 58 -38.29 -7.96 2.02
N SER A 59 -37.88 -9.17 1.63
CA SER A 59 -36.48 -9.56 1.88
C SER A 59 -35.53 -8.89 0.86
N LEU A 60 -34.71 -7.95 1.33
CA LEU A 60 -33.66 -7.33 0.52
C LEU A 60 -32.57 -8.35 0.14
N LEU A 61 -31.95 -8.13 -1.02
CA LEU A 61 -30.86 -8.92 -1.55
C LEU A 61 -29.53 -8.44 -0.96
N LYS A 62 -28.87 -9.31 -0.19
CA LYS A 62 -27.59 -9.01 0.46
C LYS A 62 -26.42 -9.47 -0.42
N ILE A 63 -25.29 -8.78 -0.28
CA ILE A 63 -24.05 -9.06 -1.03
C ILE A 63 -23.54 -10.50 -0.88
N ASN A 64 -23.88 -11.15 0.24
CA ASN A 64 -23.47 -12.54 0.52
C ASN A 64 -24.45 -13.60 -0.03
N ASN A 65 -25.54 -13.21 -0.70
CA ASN A 65 -26.53 -14.17 -1.20
C ASN A 65 -26.14 -14.86 -2.52
N ARG A 66 -25.08 -14.43 -3.21
CA ARG A 66 -24.60 -15.07 -4.44
C ARG A 66 -23.63 -16.19 -4.13
N ARG A 67 -23.85 -17.34 -4.78
CA ARG A 67 -22.89 -18.45 -4.73
C ARG A 67 -21.67 -18.07 -5.54
N TYR A 68 -20.50 -18.22 -4.92
CA TYR A 68 -19.23 -17.95 -5.57
C TYR A 68 -18.15 -18.89 -5.03
N LEU A 69 -17.53 -19.64 -5.93
CA LEU A 69 -16.34 -20.43 -5.70
C LEU A 69 -15.28 -19.59 -4.98
N GLY A 70 -14.76 -20.13 -3.87
CA GLY A 70 -13.72 -19.44 -3.08
C GLY A 70 -14.22 -18.26 -2.23
N SER A 71 -15.53 -18.02 -2.14
CA SER A 71 -16.09 -16.92 -1.32
C SER A 71 -15.57 -16.95 0.12
N LYS A 72 -15.07 -15.80 0.57
CA LYS A 72 -14.48 -15.60 1.90
C LYS A 72 -15.48 -15.23 2.98
N GLN A 73 -16.78 -15.38 2.72
CA GLN A 73 -17.83 -15.08 3.69
C GLN A 73 -17.62 -15.79 5.04
N ARG A 74 -17.22 -17.07 5.04
CA ARG A 74 -16.97 -17.82 6.27
C ARG A 74 -15.66 -17.42 6.97
N MET A 75 -14.75 -16.74 6.27
CA MET A 75 -13.46 -16.29 6.79
C MET A 75 -13.49 -14.86 7.33
N LEU A 76 -14.60 -14.12 7.15
CA LEU A 76 -14.68 -12.71 7.57
C LEU A 76 -14.30 -12.50 9.05
N PRO A 77 -14.77 -13.31 10.03
CA PRO A 77 -14.36 -13.11 11.43
C PRO A 77 -12.86 -13.33 11.66
N PHE A 78 -12.24 -14.24 10.91
CA PHE A 78 -10.81 -14.51 11.02
C PHE A 78 -9.98 -13.41 10.38
N ILE A 79 -10.38 -12.94 9.19
CA ILE A 79 -9.76 -11.79 8.51
C ILE A 79 -9.85 -10.55 9.41
N GLU A 80 -11.03 -10.28 9.96
CA GLU A 80 -11.28 -9.18 10.87
C GLU A 80 -10.36 -9.23 12.08
N LYS A 81 -10.33 -10.37 12.78
CA LYS A 81 -9.49 -10.56 13.97
C LYS A 81 -8.01 -10.33 13.65
N VAL A 82 -7.49 -10.94 12.59
CA VAL A 82 -6.07 -10.79 12.22
C VAL A 82 -5.73 -9.33 11.93
N VAL A 83 -6.60 -8.61 11.23
CA VAL A 83 -6.39 -7.19 10.94
C VAL A 83 -6.45 -6.35 12.20
N ASP A 84 -7.48 -6.52 13.03
CA ASP A 84 -7.66 -5.74 14.26
C ASP A 84 -6.51 -5.97 15.27
N ASP A 85 -6.04 -7.20 15.42
CA ASP A 85 -5.02 -7.57 16.41
C ASP A 85 -3.59 -7.16 15.98
N ASN A 86 -3.32 -7.03 14.68
CA ASN A 86 -1.94 -6.93 14.16
C ASN A 86 -1.67 -5.69 13.29
N THR A 87 -2.65 -4.80 13.14
CA THR A 87 -2.49 -3.59 12.33
C THR A 87 -2.99 -2.35 13.07
N CYS A 88 -2.48 -1.17 12.69
CA CYS A 88 -2.93 0.10 13.24
C CYS A 88 -3.13 1.14 12.13
N ASP A 89 -3.94 2.18 12.41
CA ASP A 89 -4.15 3.33 11.53
C ASP A 89 -4.55 3.00 10.08
N ILE A 90 -5.41 1.99 9.90
CA ILE A 90 -6.03 1.69 8.61
C ILE A 90 -7.23 2.60 8.39
N ARG A 91 -7.16 3.43 7.35
CA ARG A 91 -8.25 4.29 6.87
C ARG A 91 -8.77 3.82 5.51
N THR A 92 -7.88 3.31 4.65
CA THR A 92 -8.22 2.83 3.31
C THR A 92 -7.86 1.36 3.15
N VAL A 93 -8.82 0.56 2.68
CA VAL A 93 -8.63 -0.87 2.35
C VAL A 93 -8.86 -1.10 0.87
N ALA A 94 -7.93 -1.77 0.22
CA ALA A 94 -8.04 -2.18 -1.17
C ALA A 94 -8.24 -3.69 -1.29
N ASP A 95 -9.40 -4.12 -1.76
CA ASP A 95 -9.71 -5.50 -2.15
C ASP A 95 -9.53 -5.63 -3.67
N ILE A 96 -8.33 -6.04 -4.09
CA ILE A 96 -7.94 -5.99 -5.51
C ILE A 96 -8.36 -7.22 -6.33
N PHE A 97 -8.87 -8.25 -5.65
CA PHE A 97 -9.48 -9.46 -6.20
C PHE A 97 -10.83 -9.73 -5.51
N GLY A 98 -11.77 -8.78 -5.63
CA GLY A 98 -12.92 -8.74 -4.73
C GLY A 98 -13.90 -9.90 -4.84
N GLY A 99 -13.98 -10.62 -5.96
CA GLY A 99 -14.98 -11.66 -6.18
C GLY A 99 -16.42 -11.17 -5.93
N THR A 100 -17.04 -11.61 -4.83
CA THR A 100 -18.37 -11.12 -4.43
C THR A 100 -18.35 -9.76 -3.73
N GLY A 101 -17.18 -9.28 -3.32
CA GLY A 101 -17.00 -8.03 -2.57
C GLY A 101 -17.27 -8.15 -1.07
N VAL A 102 -17.40 -9.36 -0.52
CA VAL A 102 -17.74 -9.57 0.90
C VAL A 102 -16.66 -9.07 1.86
N VAL A 103 -15.38 -9.15 1.48
CA VAL A 103 -14.25 -8.62 2.29
C VAL A 103 -14.21 -7.10 2.22
N ALA A 104 -14.37 -6.52 1.03
CA ALA A 104 -14.58 -5.08 0.86
C ALA A 104 -15.76 -4.56 1.72
N ASN A 105 -16.89 -5.27 1.75
CA ASN A 105 -18.07 -4.88 2.55
C ASN A 105 -17.82 -4.95 4.05
N LEU A 106 -17.10 -5.97 4.54
CA LEU A 106 -16.69 -6.04 5.95
C LEU A 106 -15.97 -4.75 6.39
N PHE A 107 -14.95 -4.31 5.65
CA PHE A 107 -14.20 -3.12 6.02
C PHE A 107 -14.99 -1.81 5.78
N LYS A 108 -15.92 -1.81 4.82
CA LYS A 108 -16.86 -0.68 4.64
C LYS A 108 -17.73 -0.50 5.87
N GLU A 109 -18.31 -1.58 6.40
CA GLU A 109 -19.15 -1.55 7.61
C GLU A 109 -18.37 -1.07 8.84
N LYS A 110 -17.05 -1.30 8.87
CA LYS A 110 -16.11 -0.72 9.86
C LYS A 110 -15.69 0.72 9.57
N GLY A 111 -16.37 1.40 8.65
CA GLY A 111 -16.19 2.82 8.33
C GLY A 111 -14.96 3.16 7.49
N LYS A 112 -14.26 2.16 6.91
CA LYS A 112 -13.08 2.36 6.07
C LYS A 112 -13.45 2.83 4.67
N ASN A 113 -12.55 3.56 4.02
CA ASN A 113 -12.68 3.89 2.60
C ASN A 113 -12.27 2.68 1.77
N ILE A 114 -13.07 2.32 0.77
CA ILE A 114 -12.86 1.10 0.00
C ILE A 114 -12.32 1.41 -1.39
N ILE A 115 -11.32 0.63 -1.80
CA ILE A 115 -10.95 0.42 -3.18
C ILE A 115 -11.29 -1.03 -3.52
N VAL A 116 -12.13 -1.27 -4.51
CA VAL A 116 -12.52 -2.65 -4.89
C VAL A 116 -12.33 -2.86 -6.39
N ASN A 117 -11.76 -4.01 -6.75
CA ASN A 117 -11.47 -4.37 -8.12
C ASN A 117 -11.78 -5.84 -8.41
N ASP A 118 -12.16 -6.11 -9.65
CA ASP A 118 -12.19 -7.46 -10.21
C ASP A 118 -12.04 -7.38 -11.73
N ILE A 119 -11.54 -8.44 -12.36
CA ILE A 119 -11.45 -8.52 -13.82
C ILE A 119 -12.80 -8.87 -14.46
N LEU A 120 -13.68 -9.54 -13.73
CA LEU A 120 -15.01 -9.94 -14.18
C LEU A 120 -16.01 -8.79 -14.09
N THR A 121 -16.69 -8.52 -15.21
CA THR A 121 -17.61 -7.38 -15.31
C THR A 121 -18.87 -7.60 -14.46
N SER A 122 -19.31 -8.85 -14.28
CA SER A 122 -20.42 -9.22 -13.39
C SER A 122 -20.14 -8.87 -11.93
N ASN A 123 -18.89 -9.01 -11.47
CA ASN A 123 -18.46 -8.59 -10.14
C ASN A 123 -18.36 -7.07 -10.06
N TYR A 124 -17.79 -6.41 -11.08
CA TYR A 124 -17.74 -4.96 -11.15
C TYR A 124 -19.13 -4.29 -11.09
N VAL A 125 -20.11 -4.80 -11.83
CA VAL A 125 -21.51 -4.30 -11.80
C VAL A 125 -22.13 -4.47 -10.41
N SER A 126 -21.85 -5.60 -9.77
CA SER A 126 -22.19 -5.83 -8.37
C SER A 126 -21.55 -4.78 -7.44
N TYR A 127 -20.29 -4.42 -7.67
CA TYR A 127 -19.62 -3.39 -6.86
C TYR A 127 -20.25 -2.02 -7.03
N GLN A 128 -20.66 -1.67 -8.24
CA GLN A 128 -21.35 -0.41 -8.50
C GLN A 128 -22.66 -0.30 -7.69
N THR A 129 -23.41 -1.39 -7.54
CA THR A 129 -24.59 -1.46 -6.68
C THR A 129 -24.26 -1.12 -5.22
N TRP A 130 -23.30 -1.85 -4.63
CA TRP A 130 -23.07 -1.81 -3.18
C TRP A 130 -22.09 -0.74 -2.69
N PHE A 131 -21.15 -0.32 -3.52
CA PHE A 131 -20.04 0.55 -3.09
C PHE A 131 -20.05 1.95 -3.72
N SER A 132 -20.78 2.17 -4.83
CA SER A 132 -20.78 3.47 -5.51
C SER A 132 -21.42 4.55 -4.65
N SER A 133 -20.86 5.76 -4.67
CA SER A 133 -21.36 6.96 -4.00
C SER A 133 -22.42 7.71 -4.81
N SER A 134 -22.69 7.29 -6.06
CA SER A 134 -23.64 7.97 -6.95
C SER A 134 -25.05 7.95 -6.36
N LYS A 135 -25.78 9.07 -6.43
CA LYS A 135 -27.16 9.15 -5.95
C LYS A 135 -28.08 8.22 -6.76
N ILE A 136 -29.13 7.73 -6.10
CA ILE A 136 -30.13 6.85 -6.70
C ILE A 136 -31.52 7.35 -6.33
N ASP A 137 -32.51 7.01 -7.15
CA ASP A 137 -33.92 7.07 -6.79
C ASP A 137 -34.44 5.65 -6.54
N GLU A 138 -34.64 5.32 -5.25
CA GLU A 138 -35.09 3.99 -4.85
C GLU A 138 -36.51 3.66 -5.34
N ASN A 139 -37.42 4.65 -5.37
CA ASN A 139 -38.79 4.45 -5.86
C ASN A 139 -38.77 4.12 -7.35
N LYS A 140 -37.96 4.84 -8.13
CA LYS A 140 -37.74 4.52 -9.54
C LYS A 140 -37.21 3.10 -9.71
N ILE A 141 -36.20 2.69 -8.95
CA ILE A 141 -35.67 1.31 -8.99
C ILE A 141 -36.76 0.29 -8.67
N ARG A 142 -37.54 0.50 -7.60
CA ARG A 142 -38.64 -0.40 -7.19
C ARG A 142 -39.67 -0.56 -8.30
N ASN A 143 -40.06 0.54 -8.95
CA ASN A 143 -41.00 0.52 -10.07
C ASN A 143 -40.45 -0.27 -11.26
N LYS A 144 -39.18 -0.06 -11.64
CA LYS A 144 -38.54 -0.82 -12.72
C LYS A 144 -38.41 -2.31 -12.36
N LEU A 145 -38.04 -2.65 -11.12
CA LEU A 145 -38.00 -4.06 -10.68
C LEU A 145 -39.38 -4.72 -10.75
N PHE A 146 -40.44 -4.00 -10.37
CA PHE A 146 -41.81 -4.47 -10.51
C PHE A 146 -42.13 -4.76 -11.99
N GLU A 147 -41.86 -3.82 -12.89
CA GLU A 147 -42.06 -3.97 -14.33
C GLU A 147 -41.30 -5.20 -14.88
N LEU A 148 -40.00 -5.29 -14.61
CA LEU A 148 -39.14 -6.40 -15.05
C LEU A 148 -39.67 -7.77 -14.57
N ASN A 149 -40.13 -7.85 -13.33
CA ASN A 149 -40.73 -9.07 -12.77
C ASN A 149 -42.05 -9.46 -13.45
N HIS A 150 -42.78 -8.52 -14.06
CA HIS A 150 -44.07 -8.78 -14.75
C HIS A 150 -43.97 -8.95 -16.28
N LEU A 151 -42.80 -8.71 -16.90
CA LEU A 151 -42.60 -8.94 -18.34
C LEU A 151 -42.97 -10.36 -18.84
N SER A 152 -43.58 -10.45 -20.01
CA SER A 152 -43.65 -11.73 -20.73
C SER A 152 -42.27 -12.12 -21.29
N GLY A 153 -41.93 -13.40 -21.25
CA GLY A 153 -40.66 -13.89 -21.77
C GLY A 153 -40.57 -13.78 -23.30
N VAL A 154 -39.38 -13.47 -23.82
CA VAL A 154 -39.09 -13.39 -25.26
C VAL A 154 -37.92 -14.31 -25.61
N SER A 155 -37.93 -14.91 -26.80
CA SER A 155 -36.82 -15.78 -27.21
C SER A 155 -35.66 -14.97 -27.77
N GLY A 156 -34.48 -15.06 -27.15
CA GLY A 156 -33.28 -14.36 -27.58
C GLY A 156 -31.99 -15.17 -27.37
N TYR A 157 -30.93 -14.46 -27.01
CA TYR A 157 -29.58 -15.02 -26.88
C TYR A 157 -29.48 -16.07 -25.77
N VAL A 158 -30.08 -15.81 -24.62
CA VAL A 158 -30.05 -16.71 -23.45
C VAL A 158 -30.89 -17.95 -23.71
N THR A 159 -32.09 -17.79 -24.29
CA THR A 159 -32.96 -18.90 -24.68
C THR A 159 -32.25 -19.84 -25.66
N LYS A 160 -31.63 -19.29 -26.71
CA LYS A 160 -30.91 -20.06 -27.74
C LYS A 160 -29.72 -20.85 -27.17
N ASN A 161 -28.93 -20.21 -26.30
CA ASN A 161 -27.63 -20.77 -25.89
C ASN A 161 -27.67 -21.50 -24.55
N PHE A 162 -28.47 -21.03 -23.60
CA PHE A 162 -28.45 -21.49 -22.19
C PHE A 162 -29.78 -22.08 -21.72
N GLY A 163 -30.85 -21.95 -22.51
CA GLY A 163 -32.13 -22.63 -22.28
C GLY A 163 -32.00 -24.16 -22.36
N ASN A 164 -32.78 -24.86 -21.52
CA ASN A 164 -32.71 -26.30 -21.30
C ASN A 164 -31.32 -26.82 -20.90
N ARG A 165 -30.46 -25.93 -20.39
CA ARG A 165 -29.12 -26.25 -19.88
C ARG A 165 -28.96 -25.65 -18.50
N TYR A 166 -28.55 -24.39 -18.43
CA TYR A 166 -28.38 -23.65 -17.19
C TYR A 166 -29.71 -23.15 -16.63
N PHE A 167 -30.70 -22.91 -17.50
CA PHE A 167 -32.02 -22.41 -17.13
C PHE A 167 -33.12 -23.21 -17.82
N SER A 168 -34.31 -23.28 -17.21
CA SER A 168 -35.52 -23.69 -17.94
C SER A 168 -35.76 -22.76 -19.13
N VAL A 169 -36.47 -23.22 -20.16
CA VAL A 169 -36.80 -22.37 -21.33
C VAL A 169 -37.52 -21.10 -20.90
N ASP A 170 -38.47 -21.20 -19.98
CA ASP A 170 -39.24 -20.04 -19.51
C ASP A 170 -38.37 -19.02 -18.78
N ASN A 171 -37.48 -19.49 -17.89
CA ASN A 171 -36.53 -18.60 -17.22
C ASN A 171 -35.57 -17.97 -18.24
N ALA A 172 -35.09 -18.72 -19.23
CA ALA A 172 -34.21 -18.20 -20.26
C ALA A 172 -34.89 -17.10 -21.10
N LYS A 173 -36.16 -17.30 -21.48
CA LYS A 173 -36.97 -16.29 -22.18
C LYS A 173 -37.21 -15.04 -21.33
N LYS A 174 -37.45 -15.24 -20.03
CA LYS A 174 -37.62 -14.14 -19.08
C LYS A 174 -36.34 -13.34 -18.89
N ILE A 175 -35.18 -14.00 -18.82
CA ILE A 175 -33.86 -13.33 -18.75
C ILE A 175 -33.62 -12.50 -20.01
N ASP A 176 -33.89 -13.06 -21.20
CA ASP A 176 -33.81 -12.31 -22.46
C ASP A 176 -34.69 -11.05 -22.41
N ALA A 177 -35.96 -11.19 -22.02
CA ALA A 177 -36.90 -10.06 -21.93
C ALA A 177 -36.40 -8.97 -20.96
N ILE A 178 -35.98 -9.37 -19.77
CA ILE A 178 -35.46 -8.44 -18.75
C ILE A 178 -34.22 -7.70 -19.26
N ARG A 179 -33.29 -8.41 -19.92
CA ARG A 179 -32.08 -7.75 -20.40
C ARG A 179 -32.32 -6.82 -21.56
N GLU A 180 -33.17 -7.17 -22.52
CA GLU A 180 -33.52 -6.23 -23.58
C GLU A 180 -34.20 -4.99 -22.98
N GLN A 181 -35.12 -5.16 -22.01
CA GLN A 181 -35.80 -4.04 -21.38
C GLN A 181 -34.85 -3.11 -20.60
N ILE A 182 -33.87 -3.66 -19.87
CA ILE A 182 -32.87 -2.85 -19.15
C ILE A 182 -32.06 -1.95 -20.10
N GLU A 183 -31.85 -2.36 -21.36
CA GLU A 183 -31.16 -1.52 -22.35
C GLU A 183 -32.05 -0.38 -22.90
N GLN A 184 -33.37 -0.50 -22.78
CA GLN A 184 -34.32 0.53 -23.25
C GLN A 184 -34.54 1.66 -22.23
N TYR A 185 -34.17 1.47 -20.96
CA TYR A 185 -34.31 2.51 -19.95
C TYR A 185 -33.31 3.65 -20.19
N SER A 186 -33.83 4.82 -20.55
CA SER A 186 -33.07 6.07 -20.72
C SER A 186 -33.08 6.97 -19.49
N ASP A 187 -33.98 6.71 -18.53
CA ASP A 187 -34.24 7.50 -17.32
C ASP A 187 -33.45 7.03 -16.09
N ILE A 188 -32.45 6.18 -16.27
CA ILE A 188 -31.64 5.61 -15.19
C ILE A 188 -30.16 5.97 -15.33
N ASN A 189 -29.49 6.25 -14.21
CA ASN A 189 -28.05 6.45 -14.19
C ASN A 189 -27.30 5.11 -14.13
N PHE A 190 -25.96 5.18 -14.21
CA PHE A 190 -25.12 3.98 -14.24
C PHE A 190 -25.23 3.09 -12.99
N ARG A 191 -25.37 3.69 -11.79
CA ARG A 191 -25.56 2.93 -10.54
C ARG A 191 -26.93 2.27 -10.51
N GLU A 192 -27.98 2.96 -10.91
CA GLU A 192 -29.34 2.42 -11.00
C GLU A 192 -29.43 1.26 -12.00
N LYS A 193 -28.82 1.41 -13.19
CA LYS A 193 -28.69 0.30 -14.16
C LYS A 193 -27.94 -0.88 -13.54
N SER A 194 -26.85 -0.61 -12.82
CA SER A 194 -26.08 -1.65 -12.13
C SER A 194 -26.89 -2.39 -11.05
N ILE A 195 -27.77 -1.69 -10.34
CA ILE A 195 -28.70 -2.27 -9.35
C ILE A 195 -29.67 -3.25 -10.00
N LEU A 196 -30.28 -2.88 -11.13
CA LEU A 196 -31.19 -3.77 -11.87
C LEU A 196 -30.45 -5.00 -12.40
N LEU A 197 -29.25 -4.80 -12.99
CA LEU A 197 -28.40 -5.89 -13.48
C LEU A 197 -27.93 -6.82 -12.37
N THR A 198 -27.60 -6.27 -11.20
CA THR A 198 -27.20 -7.06 -10.02
C THR A 198 -28.36 -7.89 -9.49
N SER A 199 -29.57 -7.32 -9.47
CA SER A 199 -30.80 -8.03 -9.10
C SER A 199 -31.03 -9.24 -10.02
N LEU A 200 -30.86 -9.04 -11.33
CA LEU A 200 -30.93 -10.11 -12.32
C LEU A 200 -29.81 -11.15 -12.11
N LEU A 201 -28.57 -10.72 -11.92
CA LEU A 201 -27.40 -11.58 -11.71
C LEU A 201 -27.63 -12.60 -10.57
N TYR A 202 -28.15 -12.12 -9.43
CA TYR A 202 -28.41 -12.97 -8.27
C TYR A 202 -29.65 -13.83 -8.47
N ALA A 203 -30.69 -13.32 -9.13
CA ALA A 203 -31.87 -14.10 -9.48
C ALA A 203 -31.50 -15.28 -10.41
N MET A 204 -30.64 -15.02 -11.40
CA MET A 204 -30.10 -16.06 -12.30
C MET A 204 -29.31 -17.11 -11.53
N ASP A 205 -28.39 -16.73 -10.64
CA ASP A 205 -27.66 -17.71 -9.83
C ASP A 205 -28.64 -18.59 -9.03
N LYS A 206 -29.66 -18.01 -8.42
CA LYS A 206 -30.64 -18.75 -7.62
C LYS A 206 -31.42 -19.80 -8.43
N VAL A 207 -31.78 -19.51 -9.67
CA VAL A 207 -32.55 -20.44 -10.53
C VAL A 207 -31.67 -21.33 -11.42
N ALA A 208 -30.35 -21.13 -11.42
CA ALA A 208 -29.44 -21.88 -12.27
C ALA A 208 -29.37 -23.38 -11.90
N ASN A 209 -29.46 -24.23 -12.92
CA ASN A 209 -29.38 -25.69 -12.81
C ASN A 209 -27.91 -26.17 -12.75
N THR A 210 -27.18 -25.73 -11.73
CA THR A 210 -25.75 -26.01 -11.57
C THR A 210 -25.41 -26.61 -10.21
N VAL A 211 -24.12 -26.83 -9.94
CA VAL A 211 -23.59 -27.24 -8.64
C VAL A 211 -23.00 -26.05 -7.85
N GLY A 212 -23.40 -24.81 -8.20
CA GLY A 212 -22.91 -23.58 -7.57
C GLY A 212 -21.91 -22.76 -8.40
N HIS A 213 -21.63 -23.18 -9.64
CA HIS A 213 -20.87 -22.42 -10.64
C HIS A 213 -21.31 -22.81 -12.07
N PHE A 214 -20.97 -22.01 -13.07
CA PHE A 214 -21.41 -22.18 -14.46
C PHE A 214 -20.40 -22.92 -15.35
N ASP A 215 -19.35 -23.53 -14.79
CA ASP A 215 -18.43 -24.38 -15.57
C ASP A 215 -19.12 -25.63 -16.17
N ALA A 216 -20.23 -26.08 -15.56
CA ALA A 216 -21.08 -27.17 -16.05
C ALA A 216 -22.51 -27.04 -15.49
N PHE A 217 -23.48 -27.67 -16.16
CA PHE A 217 -24.89 -27.78 -15.74
C PHE A 217 -25.28 -29.24 -15.47
N ARG A 218 -26.35 -29.44 -14.70
CA ARG A 218 -26.89 -30.78 -14.39
C ARG A 218 -27.69 -31.30 -15.60
N LYS A 219 -27.58 -32.60 -15.90
CA LYS A 219 -28.30 -33.22 -17.04
C LYS A 219 -29.83 -33.15 -16.87
N LYS A 220 -30.33 -33.35 -15.66
CA LYS A 220 -31.74 -33.25 -15.32
C LYS A 220 -32.05 -31.82 -14.88
N MET A 221 -33.13 -31.25 -15.40
CA MET A 221 -33.63 -29.93 -15.01
C MET A 221 -34.46 -30.08 -13.74
N ASP A 222 -33.80 -30.01 -12.58
CA ASP A 222 -34.46 -30.22 -11.28
C ASP A 222 -35.04 -28.92 -10.69
N ASN A 223 -34.56 -27.76 -11.14
CA ASN A 223 -35.02 -26.45 -10.67
C ASN A 223 -35.86 -25.75 -11.73
N LEU A 224 -37.17 -25.68 -11.49
CA LEU A 224 -38.14 -24.96 -12.32
C LEU A 224 -38.68 -23.71 -11.62
N THR A 225 -38.05 -23.29 -10.52
CA THR A 225 -38.46 -22.08 -9.79
C THR A 225 -38.40 -20.88 -10.74
N PRO A 226 -39.48 -20.10 -10.89
CA PRO A 226 -39.47 -18.89 -11.70
C PRO A 226 -38.42 -17.89 -11.22
N ILE A 227 -37.75 -17.22 -12.17
CA ILE A 227 -36.81 -16.15 -11.86
C ILE A 227 -37.56 -14.94 -11.29
N TYR A 228 -37.04 -14.38 -10.20
CA TYR A 228 -37.61 -13.23 -9.53
C TYR A 228 -36.50 -12.30 -9.03
N LEU A 229 -36.55 -11.04 -9.45
CA LEU A 229 -35.57 -10.01 -9.11
C LEU A 229 -35.95 -9.36 -7.77
N LYS A 230 -34.99 -9.35 -6.84
CA LYS A 230 -35.13 -8.71 -5.52
C LYS A 230 -34.32 -7.42 -5.47
N LEU A 231 -34.83 -6.43 -4.75
CA LEU A 231 -34.11 -5.18 -4.50
C LEU A 231 -32.86 -5.44 -3.63
N PRO A 232 -31.66 -4.98 -4.02
CA PRO A 232 -30.46 -5.03 -3.19
C PRO A 232 -30.61 -4.24 -1.88
N GLU A 233 -29.88 -4.66 -0.85
CA GLU A 233 -29.68 -3.87 0.36
C GLU A 233 -28.78 -2.68 0.02
N LEU A 234 -29.39 -1.50 -0.14
CA LEU A 234 -28.72 -0.28 -0.54
C LEU A 234 -28.37 0.55 0.70
N THR A 235 -27.19 1.15 0.66
CA THR A 235 -26.68 2.01 1.72
C THR A 235 -26.00 3.23 1.11
N ASP A 236 -25.99 4.32 1.86
CA ASP A 236 -25.20 5.49 1.51
C ASP A 236 -23.72 5.17 1.63
N ASN A 237 -22.98 5.50 0.58
CA ASN A 237 -21.56 5.19 0.47
C ASN A 237 -20.74 6.47 0.48
N LYS A 238 -19.58 6.42 1.16
CA LYS A 238 -18.49 7.37 0.95
C LYS A 238 -17.95 7.22 -0.48
N ASP A 239 -17.06 8.13 -0.87
CA ASP A 239 -16.43 8.12 -2.19
C ASP A 239 -15.42 6.95 -2.36
N ASN A 240 -15.96 5.75 -2.48
CA ASN A 240 -15.21 4.52 -2.72
C ASN A 240 -14.76 4.46 -4.19
N LYS A 241 -13.62 3.81 -4.43
CA LYS A 241 -13.07 3.64 -5.78
C LYS A 241 -13.34 2.23 -6.29
N ILE A 242 -13.96 2.14 -7.46
CA ILE A 242 -14.41 0.86 -8.04
C ILE A 242 -13.74 0.70 -9.40
N TYR A 243 -13.07 -0.43 -9.61
CA TYR A 243 -12.31 -0.71 -10.83
C TYR A 243 -12.72 -2.05 -11.47
N ASN A 244 -12.58 -2.12 -12.80
CA ASN A 244 -12.70 -3.36 -13.58
C ASN A 244 -11.45 -3.54 -14.43
N THR A 245 -10.32 -3.90 -13.82
CA THR A 245 -9.04 -3.98 -14.51
C THR A 245 -8.16 -5.08 -13.92
N ASP A 246 -7.04 -5.36 -14.58
CA ASP A 246 -6.04 -6.28 -14.07
C ASP A 246 -5.42 -5.75 -12.77
N ALA A 247 -5.35 -6.59 -11.75
CA ALA A 247 -4.88 -6.21 -10.43
C ALA A 247 -3.41 -5.76 -10.43
N ASN A 248 -2.54 -6.38 -11.25
CA ASN A 248 -1.13 -6.01 -11.38
C ASN A 248 -0.99 -4.61 -12.01
N GLU A 249 -1.87 -4.24 -12.93
CA GLU A 249 -1.91 -2.88 -13.49
C GLU A 249 -2.53 -1.87 -12.53
N LEU A 250 -3.50 -2.28 -11.73
CA LEU A 250 -4.17 -1.40 -10.77
C LEU A 250 -3.22 -0.96 -9.65
N VAL A 251 -2.46 -1.89 -9.05
CA VAL A 251 -1.59 -1.59 -7.89
C VAL A 251 -0.53 -0.54 -8.19
N LYS A 252 -0.15 -0.37 -9.46
CA LYS A 252 0.78 0.68 -9.93
C LYS A 252 0.20 2.10 -9.80
N LYS A 253 -1.13 2.23 -9.71
CA LYS A 253 -1.88 3.49 -9.77
C LYS A 253 -2.58 3.85 -8.46
N ILE A 254 -2.67 2.92 -7.51
CA ILE A 254 -3.40 3.12 -6.25
C ILE A 254 -2.47 3.09 -5.04
N LYS A 255 -2.97 3.67 -3.94
CA LYS A 255 -2.36 3.60 -2.60
C LYS A 255 -3.46 3.30 -1.59
N ALA A 256 -3.18 2.39 -0.67
CA ALA A 256 -4.08 2.02 0.42
C ALA A 256 -3.29 1.79 1.71
N ASP A 257 -3.93 1.78 2.88
CA ASP A 257 -3.24 1.39 4.12
C ASP A 257 -3.09 -0.13 4.19
N LEU A 258 -4.14 -0.85 3.80
CA LEU A 258 -4.18 -2.31 3.71
C LEU A 258 -4.58 -2.73 2.29
N VAL A 259 -3.82 -3.63 1.68
CA VAL A 259 -4.19 -4.32 0.44
C VAL A 259 -4.51 -5.78 0.78
N TYR A 260 -5.73 -6.21 0.51
CA TYR A 260 -6.19 -7.58 0.63
C TYR A 260 -6.09 -8.29 -0.72
N ILE A 261 -5.56 -9.52 -0.71
CA ILE A 261 -5.28 -10.33 -1.90
C ILE A 261 -5.85 -11.72 -1.71
N ASP A 262 -6.74 -12.13 -2.62
CA ASP A 262 -7.30 -13.48 -2.69
C ASP A 262 -7.35 -13.93 -4.15
N THR A 263 -6.22 -14.43 -4.67
CA THR A 263 -6.12 -14.75 -6.10
C THR A 263 -6.65 -16.17 -6.40
N PRO A 264 -7.06 -16.44 -7.65
CA PRO A 264 -7.43 -17.79 -8.07
C PRO A 264 -6.18 -18.64 -8.34
N TYR A 265 -5.51 -19.12 -7.28
CA TYR A 265 -4.22 -19.84 -7.37
C TYR A 265 -4.27 -21.23 -8.03
N ASN A 266 -5.37 -21.64 -8.67
CA ASN A 266 -5.51 -22.95 -9.30
C ASN A 266 -5.79 -22.82 -10.80
N SER A 267 -5.80 -23.93 -11.53
CA SER A 267 -5.99 -23.88 -12.99
C SER A 267 -7.43 -23.58 -13.42
N ARG A 268 -8.35 -23.25 -12.50
CA ARG A 268 -9.73 -22.88 -12.83
C ARG A 268 -9.81 -21.37 -13.04
N GLY A 269 -9.83 -20.97 -14.30
CA GLY A 269 -10.19 -19.61 -14.68
C GLY A 269 -11.63 -19.26 -14.27
N TYR A 270 -11.79 -18.18 -13.52
CA TYR A 270 -13.10 -17.71 -13.08
C TYR A 270 -13.91 -17.16 -14.27
N GLU A 271 -13.23 -16.63 -15.28
CA GLU A 271 -13.84 -16.23 -16.56
C GLU A 271 -14.54 -17.41 -17.26
N ASN A 272 -14.03 -18.63 -17.07
CA ASN A 272 -14.65 -19.85 -17.56
C ASN A 272 -15.79 -20.33 -16.65
N ALA A 273 -15.58 -20.29 -15.34
CA ALA A 273 -16.55 -20.75 -14.35
C ALA A 273 -17.81 -19.87 -14.25
N TYR A 274 -17.74 -18.61 -14.67
CA TYR A 274 -18.85 -17.64 -14.64
C TYR A 274 -19.21 -17.07 -16.01
N HIS A 275 -18.79 -17.71 -17.10
CA HIS A 275 -18.99 -17.21 -18.47
C HIS A 275 -20.46 -16.88 -18.81
N VAL A 276 -21.42 -17.66 -18.31
CA VAL A 276 -22.86 -17.40 -18.54
C VAL A 276 -23.27 -16.07 -17.92
N LEU A 277 -22.88 -15.83 -16.67
CA LEU A 277 -23.19 -14.58 -15.97
C LEU A 277 -22.52 -13.40 -16.64
N GLU A 278 -21.24 -13.54 -17.02
CA GLU A 278 -20.51 -12.52 -17.76
C GLU A 278 -21.18 -12.17 -19.09
N ASN A 279 -21.55 -13.17 -19.90
CA ASN A 279 -22.20 -12.95 -21.19
C ASN A 279 -23.53 -12.19 -21.03
N VAL A 280 -24.30 -12.49 -19.97
CA VAL A 280 -25.59 -11.85 -19.72
C VAL A 280 -25.42 -10.43 -19.18
N ILE A 281 -24.41 -10.16 -18.35
CA ILE A 281 -24.16 -8.81 -17.83
C ILE A 281 -23.55 -7.90 -18.90
N GLU A 282 -22.53 -8.37 -19.63
CA GLU A 282 -21.91 -7.59 -20.71
C GLU A 282 -22.84 -7.39 -21.91
N TRP A 283 -23.74 -8.33 -22.15
CA TRP A 283 -24.75 -8.31 -23.21
C TRP A 283 -24.22 -8.11 -24.65
N LYS A 284 -22.92 -8.42 -24.87
CA LYS A 284 -22.28 -8.43 -26.20
C LYS A 284 -22.71 -9.61 -27.08
N LYS A 285 -23.46 -10.57 -26.52
CA LYS A 285 -24.01 -11.75 -27.20
C LYS A 285 -22.96 -12.55 -28.00
N PRO A 286 -21.80 -12.92 -27.40
CA PRO A 286 -20.73 -13.59 -28.15
C PRO A 286 -21.16 -14.98 -28.63
N ALA A 287 -20.55 -15.46 -29.73
CA ALA A 287 -20.69 -16.85 -30.16
C ALA A 287 -20.14 -17.80 -29.07
N VAL A 288 -20.79 -18.97 -28.94
CA VAL A 288 -20.49 -19.97 -27.91
C VAL A 288 -20.26 -21.35 -28.48
N GLU A 289 -19.39 -22.13 -27.84
CA GLU A 289 -18.96 -23.45 -28.29
C GLU A 289 -18.94 -24.50 -27.16
N GLY A 290 -18.80 -25.76 -27.57
CA GLY A 290 -18.76 -26.91 -26.67
C GLY A 290 -20.09 -27.20 -25.95
N ILE A 291 -20.06 -28.23 -25.11
CA ILE A 291 -21.24 -28.69 -24.35
C ILE A 291 -21.67 -27.62 -23.35
N ALA A 292 -20.71 -27.02 -22.65
CA ALA A 292 -20.95 -25.99 -21.64
C ALA A 292 -21.30 -24.61 -22.24
N LYS A 293 -21.24 -24.43 -23.57
CA LYS A 293 -21.57 -23.16 -24.25
C LYS A 293 -20.70 -21.98 -23.80
N LYS A 294 -19.39 -22.22 -23.73
CA LYS A 294 -18.39 -21.19 -23.39
C LYS A 294 -18.17 -20.23 -24.56
N ALA A 295 -17.87 -18.96 -24.27
CA ALA A 295 -17.60 -17.98 -25.31
C ALA A 295 -16.29 -18.32 -26.06
N ILE A 296 -16.30 -18.19 -27.40
CA ILE A 296 -15.16 -18.56 -28.26
C ILE A 296 -13.92 -17.67 -28.01
N ASN A 297 -14.13 -16.38 -27.74
CA ASN A 297 -13.06 -15.41 -27.48
C ASN A 297 -13.27 -14.73 -26.12
N ARG A 298 -12.41 -15.03 -25.14
CA ARG A 298 -12.44 -14.44 -23.78
C ARG A 298 -11.06 -14.35 -23.11
N LYS A 299 -9.99 -14.32 -23.92
CA LYS A 299 -8.60 -14.33 -23.41
C LYS A 299 -8.26 -13.08 -22.61
N GLU A 300 -8.91 -11.96 -22.91
CA GLU A 300 -8.75 -10.67 -22.26
C GLU A 300 -9.12 -10.68 -20.76
N LYS A 301 -9.93 -11.66 -20.32
CA LYS A 301 -10.24 -11.87 -18.90
C LYS A 301 -9.49 -13.03 -18.27
N SER A 302 -8.53 -13.62 -19.00
CA SER A 302 -7.74 -14.75 -18.47
C SER A 302 -6.76 -14.27 -17.41
N SER A 303 -6.78 -14.92 -16.26
CA SER A 303 -5.89 -14.57 -15.16
C SER A 303 -4.55 -15.29 -15.26
N GLU A 304 -3.47 -14.53 -15.12
CA GLU A 304 -2.11 -15.05 -15.07
C GLU A 304 -1.84 -16.02 -13.92
N TYR A 305 -2.59 -15.87 -12.84
CA TYR A 305 -2.55 -16.69 -11.63
C TYR A 305 -3.06 -18.12 -11.85
N THR A 306 -3.69 -18.39 -12.99
CA THR A 306 -4.15 -19.74 -13.38
C THR A 306 -3.12 -20.52 -14.20
N LYS A 307 -2.03 -19.86 -14.62
CA LYS A 307 -0.98 -20.40 -15.50
C LYS A 307 0.26 -20.77 -14.69
N ALA A 308 1.23 -21.44 -15.34
CA ALA A 308 2.51 -21.81 -14.70
C ALA A 308 3.33 -20.59 -14.21
N ARG A 309 3.04 -19.40 -14.74
CA ARG A 309 3.69 -18.12 -14.39
C ARG A 309 3.06 -17.38 -13.19
N ALA A 310 2.21 -18.05 -12.41
CA ALA A 310 1.55 -17.45 -11.25
C ALA A 310 2.56 -16.90 -10.21
N PRO A 311 3.68 -17.57 -9.89
CA PRO A 311 4.68 -17.01 -8.96
C PRO A 311 5.28 -15.69 -9.46
N GLN A 312 5.58 -15.57 -10.76
CA GLN A 312 6.13 -14.35 -11.35
C GLN A 312 5.10 -13.21 -11.35
N ALA A 313 3.85 -13.50 -11.69
CA ALA A 313 2.77 -12.51 -11.62
C ALA A 313 2.52 -12.03 -10.19
N PHE A 314 2.58 -12.93 -9.20
CA PHE A 314 2.46 -12.58 -7.80
C PHE A 314 3.64 -11.73 -7.32
N ALA A 315 4.88 -12.07 -7.72
CA ALA A 315 6.06 -11.26 -7.41
C ALA A 315 5.97 -9.84 -7.99
N ASP A 316 5.53 -9.71 -9.24
CA ASP A 316 5.28 -8.42 -9.89
C ASP A 316 4.24 -7.60 -9.12
N LEU A 317 3.10 -8.21 -8.76
CA LEU A 317 2.04 -7.58 -7.98
C LEU A 317 2.58 -7.04 -6.64
N ILE A 318 3.23 -7.91 -5.86
CA ILE A 318 3.75 -7.58 -4.52
C ILE A 318 4.80 -6.45 -4.58
N SER A 319 5.63 -6.42 -5.64
CA SER A 319 6.67 -5.40 -5.79
C SER A 319 6.12 -3.98 -6.02
N HIS A 320 4.96 -3.87 -6.67
CA HIS A 320 4.32 -2.61 -7.03
C HIS A 320 3.31 -2.08 -6.00
N ILE A 321 2.87 -2.90 -5.04
CA ILE A 321 1.91 -2.46 -4.02
C ILE A 321 2.48 -1.33 -3.14
N ASN A 322 1.77 -0.20 -3.10
CA ASN A 322 2.01 0.90 -2.18
C ASN A 322 1.02 0.85 -1.00
N ALA A 323 1.41 0.15 0.07
CA ALA A 323 0.61 0.01 1.28
C ALA A 323 1.45 -0.14 2.56
N LYS A 324 0.82 0.04 3.73
CA LYS A 324 1.43 -0.27 5.03
C LYS A 324 1.38 -1.78 5.31
N TYR A 325 0.27 -2.41 4.92
CA TYR A 325 0.02 -3.82 5.14
C TYR A 325 -0.44 -4.50 3.86
N ILE A 326 0.04 -5.72 3.64
CA ILE A 326 -0.46 -6.62 2.60
C ILE A 326 -0.98 -7.87 3.31
N LEU A 327 -2.26 -8.20 3.12
CA LEU A 327 -2.88 -9.39 3.66
C LEU A 327 -3.26 -10.33 2.51
N VAL A 328 -2.67 -11.52 2.50
CA VAL A 328 -2.92 -12.53 1.46
C VAL A 328 -3.68 -13.69 2.07
N SER A 329 -4.84 -14.01 1.49
CA SER A 329 -5.57 -15.22 1.81
C SER A 329 -5.20 -16.34 0.86
N TYR A 330 -4.99 -17.52 1.41
CA TYR A 330 -4.56 -18.69 0.66
C TYR A 330 -4.98 -19.98 1.38
N ASN A 331 -5.19 -21.07 0.63
CA ASN A 331 -5.53 -22.37 1.22
C ASN A 331 -4.40 -23.38 1.02
N ASN A 332 -4.21 -24.31 1.95
CA ASN A 332 -3.08 -25.25 1.95
C ASN A 332 -3.20 -26.43 0.94
N MET A 333 -3.90 -26.26 -0.19
CA MET A 333 -4.24 -27.34 -1.13
C MET A 333 -3.11 -27.76 -2.11
N ALA A 334 -1.84 -27.60 -1.75
CA ALA A 334 -0.71 -27.80 -2.65
C ALA A 334 -0.63 -29.22 -3.30
N LYS A 335 -1.20 -30.27 -2.69
CA LYS A 335 -1.18 -31.66 -3.24
C LYS A 335 -2.39 -32.55 -2.92
N LYS A 336 -3.49 -32.03 -2.36
CA LYS A 336 -4.59 -32.85 -1.78
C LYS A 336 -5.92 -32.78 -2.56
N GLY A 337 -5.89 -32.86 -3.89
CA GLY A 337 -7.12 -32.84 -4.70
C GLY A 337 -6.93 -33.22 -6.17
N ASN A 338 -8.00 -33.08 -6.97
CA ASN A 338 -7.95 -33.28 -8.43
C ASN A 338 -6.97 -32.29 -9.08
N SER A 339 -6.23 -32.68 -10.13
CA SER A 339 -5.09 -31.94 -10.70
C SER A 339 -5.38 -30.47 -11.05
N ARG A 340 -6.63 -30.14 -11.38
CA ARG A 340 -7.09 -28.76 -11.64
C ARG A 340 -7.23 -27.86 -10.41
N SER A 341 -7.21 -28.44 -9.22
CA SER A 341 -7.39 -27.74 -7.94
C SER A 341 -6.08 -27.56 -7.17
N ASN A 342 -4.98 -28.13 -7.69
CA ASN A 342 -3.65 -27.93 -7.14
C ASN A 342 -3.23 -26.48 -7.32
N ALA A 343 -2.69 -25.90 -6.25
CA ALA A 343 -2.19 -24.56 -6.29
C ALA A 343 -0.96 -24.42 -7.21
N LYS A 344 -0.85 -23.27 -7.88
CA LYS A 344 0.24 -22.93 -8.81
C LYS A 344 1.41 -22.19 -8.16
N ILE A 345 1.24 -21.78 -6.91
CA ILE A 345 2.26 -21.17 -6.06
C ILE A 345 2.27 -21.94 -4.74
N SER A 346 3.44 -22.17 -4.17
CA SER A 346 3.62 -22.80 -2.86
C SER A 346 3.54 -21.79 -1.71
N ASN A 347 3.34 -22.30 -0.49
CA ASN A 347 3.37 -21.47 0.72
C ASN A 347 4.74 -20.78 0.89
N GLU A 348 5.81 -21.52 0.59
CA GLU A 348 7.19 -21.05 0.68
C GLU A 348 7.45 -19.90 -0.31
N GLU A 349 6.97 -20.02 -1.56
CA GLU A 349 7.08 -18.96 -2.55
C GLU A 349 6.30 -17.70 -2.14
N ILE A 350 5.08 -17.84 -1.59
CA ILE A 350 4.31 -16.70 -1.07
C ILE A 350 5.09 -15.97 0.01
N ILE A 351 5.63 -16.70 0.99
CA ILE A 351 6.41 -16.12 2.09
C ILE A 351 7.66 -15.41 1.54
N GLN A 352 8.44 -16.08 0.68
CA GLN A 352 9.67 -15.52 0.11
C GLN A 352 9.38 -14.21 -0.65
N ILE A 353 8.33 -14.19 -1.47
CA ILE A 353 7.93 -13.00 -2.23
C ILE A 353 7.48 -11.88 -1.29
N LEU A 354 6.66 -12.16 -0.29
CA LEU A 354 6.19 -11.16 0.67
C LEU A 354 7.34 -10.61 1.54
N GLN A 355 8.32 -11.45 1.90
CA GLN A 355 9.50 -11.06 2.67
C GLN A 355 10.39 -10.05 1.93
N THR A 356 10.31 -9.97 0.58
CA THR A 356 10.98 -8.90 -0.18
C THR A 356 10.43 -7.51 0.14
N ARG A 357 9.22 -7.41 0.73
CA ARG A 357 8.55 -6.15 1.07
C ARG A 357 8.56 -5.84 2.55
N GLY A 358 8.66 -6.83 3.43
CA GLY A 358 8.47 -6.58 4.85
C GLY A 358 8.47 -7.81 5.74
N LYS A 359 8.16 -7.61 7.02
CA LYS A 359 8.03 -8.69 8.00
C LYS A 359 6.71 -9.42 7.75
N VAL A 360 6.80 -10.74 7.59
CA VAL A 360 5.63 -11.61 7.33
C VAL A 360 5.27 -12.40 8.58
N GLN A 361 3.98 -12.40 8.93
CA GLN A 361 3.37 -13.26 9.94
C GLN A 361 2.33 -14.16 9.25
N VAL A 362 2.23 -15.40 9.69
CA VAL A 362 1.30 -16.39 9.13
C VAL A 362 0.31 -16.78 10.23
N PHE A 363 -0.98 -16.74 9.90
CA PHE A 363 -2.07 -17.14 10.76
C PHE A 363 -2.85 -18.24 10.06
N ASP A 364 -3.34 -19.23 10.82
CA ASP A 364 -4.14 -20.32 10.30
C ASP A 364 -5.44 -20.53 11.09
N THR A 365 -6.45 -21.06 10.40
CA THR A 365 -7.67 -21.57 11.02
C THR A 365 -8.12 -22.86 10.33
N ASP A 366 -8.71 -23.77 11.10
CA ASP A 366 -9.31 -24.98 10.54
C ASP A 366 -10.51 -24.62 9.66
N PHE A 367 -10.62 -25.25 8.49
CA PHE A 367 -11.71 -24.97 7.55
C PHE A 367 -12.24 -26.23 6.87
N SER A 368 -13.54 -26.48 7.00
CA SER A 368 -14.22 -27.57 6.30
C SER A 368 -14.49 -27.18 4.83
N ALA A 369 -13.75 -27.77 3.88
CA ALA A 369 -13.91 -27.54 2.45
C ALA A 369 -15.33 -27.91 1.94
N PHE A 370 -15.82 -27.19 0.93
CA PHE A 370 -17.06 -27.56 0.24
C PHE A 370 -16.78 -28.77 -0.67
N THR A 371 -17.42 -29.91 -0.36
CA THR A 371 -17.22 -31.16 -1.11
C THR A 371 -18.54 -31.59 -1.75
N THR A 372 -18.48 -32.15 -2.96
CA THR A 372 -19.64 -32.75 -3.65
C THR A 372 -19.92 -34.18 -3.17
N GLY A 373 -19.54 -34.52 -1.93
CA GLY A 373 -19.79 -35.81 -1.30
C GLY A 373 -18.82 -36.95 -1.65
N LYS A 374 -17.72 -36.70 -2.38
CA LYS A 374 -16.77 -37.76 -2.83
C LYS A 374 -15.35 -37.68 -2.26
N THR A 375 -15.02 -36.69 -1.42
CA THR A 375 -13.66 -36.52 -0.88
C THR A 375 -13.72 -35.86 0.48
N ASN A 376 -13.25 -36.55 1.52
CA ASN A 376 -13.07 -35.99 2.85
C ASN A 376 -11.59 -35.58 2.99
N ILE A 377 -11.29 -34.28 2.90
CA ILE A 377 -9.91 -33.78 2.97
C ILE A 377 -9.57 -33.53 4.44
N LYS A 378 -8.78 -34.43 5.04
CA LYS A 378 -8.20 -34.22 6.39
C LYS A 378 -7.14 -33.10 6.34
N ASP A 379 -7.17 -32.21 7.32
CA ASP A 379 -6.24 -31.08 7.56
C ASP A 379 -6.29 -29.93 6.53
N HIS A 380 -7.49 -29.55 6.06
CA HIS A 380 -7.66 -28.35 5.25
C HIS A 380 -7.65 -27.09 6.15
N LYS A 381 -6.65 -26.24 5.95
CA LYS A 381 -6.49 -24.98 6.68
C LYS A 381 -6.55 -23.80 5.71
N GLU A 382 -7.23 -22.75 6.17
CA GLU A 382 -7.17 -21.44 5.52
C GLU A 382 -6.06 -20.62 6.20
N LEU A 383 -5.20 -20.03 5.38
CA LEU A 383 -4.02 -19.28 5.80
C LEU A 383 -4.19 -17.80 5.45
N LEU A 384 -3.77 -16.95 6.38
CA LEU A 384 -3.60 -15.53 6.18
C LEU A 384 -2.13 -15.16 6.36
N TYR A 385 -1.52 -14.61 5.31
CA TYR A 385 -0.18 -14.05 5.36
C TYR A 385 -0.28 -12.53 5.50
N LEU A 386 0.06 -12.02 6.68
CA LEU A 386 0.15 -10.58 6.92
C LEU A 386 1.60 -10.14 6.74
N CYS A 387 1.87 -9.38 5.68
CA CYS A 387 3.12 -8.66 5.52
C CYS A 387 2.93 -7.24 6.05
N THR A 388 3.61 -6.93 7.16
CA THR A 388 3.87 -5.55 7.54
C THR A 388 4.94 -5.05 6.58
N VAL A 389 4.52 -4.30 5.58
CA VAL A 389 5.43 -3.73 4.59
C VAL A 389 6.41 -2.90 5.40
N ASN A 390 7.70 -3.19 5.25
CA ASN A 390 8.70 -2.23 5.67
C ASN A 390 8.38 -1.04 4.78
N THR A 391 7.59 -0.07 5.29
CA THR A 391 7.55 1.27 4.75
C THR A 391 8.99 1.53 4.43
N ARG A 392 9.36 1.71 3.15
CA ARG A 392 10.74 2.01 2.81
C ARG A 392 11.12 3.06 3.82
N GLN A 393 11.92 2.70 4.82
CA GLN A 393 12.72 3.66 5.54
C GLN A 393 13.42 4.29 4.34
N PRO A 394 13.06 5.53 3.98
CA PRO A 394 13.60 6.15 2.78
C PRO A 394 15.08 5.87 2.86
N LYS A 395 15.62 5.17 1.85
CA LYS A 395 17.00 4.70 1.92
C LYS A 395 17.82 5.92 2.28
N ILE A 396 18.40 5.94 3.48
CA ILE A 396 18.92 7.18 4.03
C ILE A 396 19.98 7.66 3.04
N VAL A 397 19.75 8.86 2.54
CA VAL A 397 20.60 9.49 1.54
C VAL A 397 21.81 10.03 2.27
N LYS A 398 23.00 9.76 1.72
CA LYS A 398 24.25 10.32 2.22
C LYS A 398 24.48 11.67 1.56
N SER A 399 25.10 12.59 2.29
CA SER A 399 25.58 13.83 1.71
C SER A 399 26.56 13.57 0.56
N ALA A 400 26.61 14.51 -0.39
CA ALA A 400 27.69 14.59 -1.38
C ALA A 400 29.06 14.79 -0.71
N LEU A 401 29.09 15.41 0.48
CA LEU A 401 30.30 15.66 1.26
C LEU A 401 30.41 14.68 2.43
N ASN A 402 31.63 14.25 2.76
CA ASN A 402 31.87 13.59 4.05
C ASN A 402 32.06 14.69 5.10
N TYR A 403 31.03 14.96 5.90
CA TYR A 403 31.05 16.02 6.90
C TYR A 403 31.16 15.46 8.32
N THR A 404 32.09 16.00 9.11
CA THR A 404 32.29 15.58 10.51
C THR A 404 31.05 15.90 11.34
N GLY A 405 30.58 14.95 12.15
CA GLY A 405 29.37 15.11 12.96
C GLY A 405 28.05 14.82 12.22
N SER A 406 28.10 14.37 10.96
CA SER A 406 26.90 14.03 10.19
C SER A 406 25.98 13.06 10.93
N LYS A 407 24.70 13.45 11.01
CA LYS A 407 23.62 12.67 11.63
C LYS A 407 23.10 11.53 10.78
N HIS A 408 23.74 11.22 9.64
CA HIS A 408 23.31 10.16 8.72
C HIS A 408 23.02 8.81 9.43
N LYS A 409 23.87 8.41 10.39
CA LYS A 409 23.68 7.16 11.13
C LYS A 409 22.57 7.23 12.20
N LEU A 410 22.26 8.42 12.69
CA LEU A 410 21.25 8.67 13.70
C LEU A 410 19.87 8.95 13.11
N LEU A 411 19.79 9.32 11.82
CA LEU A 411 18.53 9.59 11.14
C LEU A 411 17.44 8.51 11.35
N PRO A 412 17.72 7.20 11.35
CA PRO A 412 16.69 6.20 11.66
C PRO A 412 16.02 6.36 13.04
N GLN A 413 16.72 6.95 14.01
CA GLN A 413 16.21 7.26 15.35
C GLN A 413 15.60 8.67 15.43
N LEU A 414 16.13 9.63 14.67
CA LEU A 414 15.64 11.01 14.64
C LEU A 414 14.31 11.15 13.88
N LEU A 415 14.21 10.52 12.71
CA LEU A 415 13.05 10.67 11.81
C LEU A 415 11.70 10.30 12.46
N PRO A 416 11.59 9.21 13.25
CA PRO A 416 10.35 8.90 13.97
C PRO A 416 9.94 9.94 15.02
N LEU A 417 10.91 10.71 15.54
CA LEU A 417 10.69 11.75 16.54
C LEU A 417 10.39 13.12 15.91
N PHE A 418 10.60 13.28 14.61
CA PHE A 418 10.31 14.53 13.91
C PHE A 418 8.83 14.65 13.54
N PRO A 419 8.32 15.89 13.31
CA PRO A 419 6.96 16.09 12.88
C PRO A 419 6.70 15.45 11.51
N SER A 420 5.53 14.82 11.34
CA SER A 420 5.16 14.18 10.08
C SER A 420 4.90 15.18 8.94
N LYS A 421 4.56 16.43 9.27
CA LYS A 421 4.42 17.57 8.35
C LYS A 421 4.77 18.90 9.03
N CYS A 422 5.32 19.84 8.26
CA CYS A 422 5.47 21.26 8.64
C CYS A 422 5.33 22.17 7.41
N ASN A 423 5.29 23.50 7.63
CA ASN A 423 5.30 24.47 6.54
C ASN A 423 6.71 24.57 5.93
N THR A 424 7.66 25.11 6.70
CA THR A 424 9.08 25.16 6.36
C THR A 424 9.89 24.28 7.29
N PHE A 425 10.82 23.51 6.75
CA PHE A 425 11.88 22.89 7.54
C PHE A 425 13.12 23.78 7.51
N ILE A 426 13.69 24.08 8.68
CA ILE A 426 14.84 24.95 8.84
C ILE A 426 15.95 24.17 9.54
N ASP A 427 17.01 23.86 8.82
CA ASP A 427 18.23 23.22 9.33
C ASP A 427 19.25 24.33 9.65
N LEU A 428 19.37 24.71 10.93
CA LEU A 428 20.17 25.88 11.33
C LEU A 428 21.67 25.69 11.12
N PHE A 429 22.13 24.44 11.21
CA PHE A 429 23.54 24.02 11.15
C PHE A 429 23.66 22.81 10.23
N CYS A 430 23.34 23.01 8.96
CA CYS A 430 23.10 21.91 8.04
C CYS A 430 24.35 21.07 7.78
N GLY A 431 25.55 21.65 7.89
CA GLY A 431 26.83 20.99 7.64
C GLY A 431 26.83 20.30 6.28
N GLY A 432 26.85 18.96 6.27
CA GLY A 432 26.69 18.18 5.04
C GLY A 432 25.26 18.14 4.46
N ALA A 433 24.29 18.86 5.02
CA ALA A 433 22.87 18.84 4.70
C ALA A 433 22.23 17.44 4.72
N SER A 434 22.80 16.50 5.50
CA SER A 434 22.30 15.12 5.55
C SER A 434 20.89 15.02 6.13
N VAL A 435 20.53 15.89 7.07
CA VAL A 435 19.18 15.93 7.64
C VAL A 435 18.23 16.54 6.63
N THR A 436 18.51 17.76 6.16
CA THR A 436 17.75 18.44 5.09
C THR A 436 17.37 17.52 3.93
N VAL A 437 18.34 16.84 3.30
CA VAL A 437 18.08 16.03 2.10
C VAL A 437 17.17 14.83 2.39
N ASN A 438 17.28 14.21 3.56
CA ASN A 438 16.42 13.09 3.92
C ASN A 438 14.99 13.54 4.24
N LEU A 439 14.83 14.72 4.86
CA LEU A 439 13.51 15.30 5.11
C LEU A 439 12.84 15.78 3.82
N ALA A 440 13.63 16.33 2.89
CA ALA A 440 13.18 16.68 1.54
C ALA A 440 12.73 15.44 0.75
N ASN A 441 13.52 14.37 0.77
CA ASN A 441 13.16 13.10 0.13
C ASN A 441 11.89 12.45 0.72
N LEU A 442 11.57 12.74 1.99
CA LEU A 442 10.32 12.33 2.64
C LEU A 442 9.15 13.28 2.38
N ASN A 443 9.40 14.42 1.74
CA ASN A 443 8.44 15.47 1.46
C ASN A 443 7.65 15.89 2.73
N ILE A 444 8.35 16.16 3.83
CA ILE A 444 7.70 16.55 5.09
C ILE A 444 7.30 18.03 5.14
N ALA A 445 7.97 18.89 4.36
CA ALA A 445 7.78 20.33 4.33
C ALA A 445 7.47 20.83 2.91
N LYS A 446 6.86 22.02 2.81
CA LYS A 446 6.62 22.70 1.52
C LYS A 446 7.89 23.38 0.98
N SER A 447 8.75 23.81 1.89
CA SER A 447 10.04 24.45 1.60
C SER A 447 11.07 24.07 2.65
N TYR A 448 12.34 24.08 2.27
CA TYR A 448 13.47 23.70 3.12
C TYR A 448 14.50 24.83 3.11
N ILE A 449 15.05 25.16 4.27
CA ILE A 449 16.16 26.10 4.43
C ILE A 449 17.32 25.31 5.05
N ALA A 450 18.44 25.23 4.34
CA ALA A 450 19.69 24.64 4.81
C ALA A 450 20.70 25.76 5.07
N ASN A 451 20.88 26.11 6.34
CA ASN A 451 21.78 27.17 6.78
C ASN A 451 23.08 26.60 7.33
N ASP A 452 24.22 27.21 7.02
CA ASP A 452 25.49 26.92 7.71
C ASP A 452 26.42 28.14 7.64
N ILE A 453 27.26 28.33 8.67
CA ILE A 453 28.23 29.43 8.70
C ILE A 453 29.41 29.19 7.75
N GLU A 454 29.68 27.94 7.35
CA GLU A 454 30.76 27.59 6.41
C GLU A 454 30.36 27.91 4.96
N SER A 455 30.79 29.08 4.47
CA SER A 455 30.36 29.63 3.18
C SER A 455 30.74 28.76 1.99
N HIS A 456 31.91 28.11 2.00
CA HIS A 456 32.36 27.28 0.89
C HIS A 456 31.45 26.06 0.67
N VAL A 457 30.87 25.51 1.75
CA VAL A 457 29.93 24.38 1.68
C VAL A 457 28.59 24.84 1.12
N ILE A 458 28.09 26.00 1.57
CA ILE A 458 26.84 26.58 1.10
C ILE A 458 26.93 26.99 -0.37
N GLU A 459 28.04 27.62 -0.78
CA GLU A 459 28.31 27.94 -2.19
C GLU A 459 28.35 26.68 -3.06
N PHE A 460 28.98 25.60 -2.58
CA PHE A 460 29.02 24.33 -3.29
C PHE A 460 27.62 23.71 -3.45
N PHE A 461 26.80 23.70 -2.41
CA PHE A 461 25.43 23.18 -2.52
C PHE A 461 24.53 24.04 -3.39
N ASN A 462 24.67 25.37 -3.33
CA ASN A 462 23.98 26.30 -4.23
C ASN A 462 24.39 26.11 -5.70
N TYR A 463 25.64 25.75 -5.96
CA TYR A 463 26.08 25.37 -7.30
C TYR A 463 25.48 24.01 -7.72
N LEU A 464 25.58 22.98 -6.87
CA LEU A 464 25.02 21.65 -7.16
C LEU A 464 23.50 21.64 -7.36
N SER A 465 22.75 22.54 -6.74
CA SER A 465 21.30 22.65 -6.92
C SER A 465 20.91 23.25 -8.28
N LYS A 466 21.86 23.87 -8.99
CA LYS A 466 21.67 24.47 -10.31
C LYS A 466 22.30 23.66 -11.44
N SER A 467 23.26 22.80 -11.11
CA SER A 467 24.02 22.01 -12.08
C SER A 467 23.41 20.62 -12.32
N ASP A 468 23.46 20.14 -13.56
CA ASP A 468 23.14 18.74 -13.85
C ASP A 468 24.26 17.82 -13.31
N PRO A 469 23.95 16.76 -12.53
CA PRO A 469 24.98 15.94 -11.92
C PRO A 469 25.82 15.16 -12.93
N GLN A 470 25.31 14.82 -14.12
CA GLN A 470 26.13 14.14 -15.13
C GLN A 470 27.11 15.13 -15.77
N SER A 471 26.64 16.33 -16.10
CA SER A 471 27.50 17.40 -16.59
C SER A 471 28.58 17.76 -15.57
N PHE A 472 28.23 17.89 -14.29
CA PHE A 472 29.20 18.19 -13.24
C PHE A 472 30.22 17.06 -13.04
N ILE A 473 29.79 15.79 -13.11
CA ILE A 473 30.72 14.65 -13.07
C ILE A 473 31.68 14.67 -14.26
N GLN A 474 31.21 15.04 -15.46
CA GLN A 474 32.06 15.18 -16.63
C GLN A 474 33.10 16.29 -16.46
N GLU A 475 32.71 17.44 -15.91
CA GLU A 475 33.64 18.53 -15.57
C GLU A 475 34.70 18.09 -14.56
N LEU A 476 34.30 17.32 -13.54
CA LEU A 476 35.23 16.74 -12.57
C LEU A 476 36.22 15.80 -13.26
N ASP A 477 35.75 14.91 -14.13
CA ASP A 477 36.62 13.99 -14.87
C ASP A 477 37.62 14.72 -15.78
N ASN A 478 37.17 15.78 -16.46
CA ASN A 478 38.02 16.63 -17.28
C ASN A 478 39.11 17.31 -16.43
N LYS A 479 38.77 17.85 -15.25
CA LYS A 479 39.75 18.44 -14.32
C LYS A 479 40.68 17.42 -13.69
N ILE A 480 40.19 16.23 -13.34
CA ILE A 480 41.03 15.10 -12.88
C ILE A 480 42.08 14.77 -13.93
N SER A 481 41.67 14.68 -15.21
CA SER A 481 42.60 14.46 -16.32
C SER A 481 43.58 15.62 -16.49
N TYR A 482 43.12 16.87 -16.42
CA TYR A 482 43.95 18.07 -16.56
C TYR A 482 45.08 18.14 -15.52
N TYR A 483 44.78 17.86 -14.25
CA TYR A 483 45.79 17.82 -13.19
C TYR A 483 46.60 16.51 -13.16
N GLY A 484 46.23 15.51 -13.98
CA GLY A 484 46.85 14.17 -13.98
C GLY A 484 46.56 13.34 -12.72
N LEU A 485 45.50 13.69 -11.97
CA LEU A 485 45.08 13.00 -10.75
C LEU A 485 44.62 11.57 -11.07
N SER A 486 44.72 10.67 -10.10
CA SER A 486 44.29 9.27 -10.29
C SER A 486 42.78 9.15 -10.53
N ASN A 487 42.39 8.16 -11.34
CA ASN A 487 41.02 7.79 -11.65
C ASN A 487 40.83 6.27 -11.59
N THR A 488 40.70 5.74 -10.37
CA THR A 488 40.48 4.31 -10.13
C THR A 488 39.12 3.82 -10.59
N TYR A 489 38.14 4.70 -10.79
CA TYR A 489 36.87 4.33 -11.40
C TYR A 489 37.06 3.80 -12.83
N LYS A 490 37.97 4.41 -13.60
CA LYS A 490 38.28 4.01 -14.98
C LYS A 490 39.37 2.95 -15.08
N TYR A 491 40.45 3.09 -14.31
CA TYR A 491 41.67 2.30 -14.49
C TYR A 491 41.95 1.28 -13.37
N GLY A 492 41.20 1.33 -12.27
CA GLY A 492 41.47 0.53 -11.08
C GLY A 492 42.74 0.94 -10.33
N TYR A 493 42.99 0.32 -9.17
CA TYR A 493 44.17 0.61 -8.35
C TYR A 493 45.47 0.06 -8.94
N ASN A 494 45.41 -1.11 -9.60
CA ASN A 494 46.58 -1.78 -10.18
C ASN A 494 47.31 -0.91 -11.21
N HIS A 495 46.58 -0.09 -11.97
CA HIS A 495 47.17 0.85 -12.93
C HIS A 495 48.12 1.86 -12.28
N TYR A 496 47.91 2.17 -10.99
CA TYR A 496 48.73 3.10 -10.21
C TYR A 496 49.75 2.39 -9.32
N ASN A 497 50.01 1.09 -9.54
CA ASN A 497 50.91 0.26 -8.73
C ASN A 497 50.60 0.35 -7.22
N CYS A 498 49.32 0.34 -6.88
CA CYS A 498 48.84 0.51 -5.52
C CYS A 498 47.59 -0.36 -5.25
N ASP A 499 47.13 -0.39 -4.01
CA ASP A 499 45.89 -1.01 -3.58
C ASP A 499 45.06 -0.07 -2.68
N SER A 500 43.87 -0.51 -2.29
CA SER A 500 42.96 0.28 -1.46
C SER A 500 43.45 0.58 -0.03
N SER A 501 44.38 -0.22 0.50
CA SER A 501 44.97 -0.07 1.84
C SER A 501 46.12 0.95 1.83
N GLN A 502 47.03 0.81 0.87
CA GLN A 502 48.14 1.74 0.66
C GLN A 502 47.63 3.12 0.23
N GLY A 503 46.69 3.14 -0.72
CA GLY A 503 46.03 4.35 -1.20
C GLY A 503 46.88 5.23 -2.12
N LEU A 504 46.22 6.23 -2.73
CA LEU A 504 46.77 6.98 -3.87
C LEU A 504 47.52 8.26 -3.48
N SER A 505 47.84 8.43 -2.19
CA SER A 505 48.43 9.69 -1.68
C SER A 505 49.77 9.99 -2.33
N LYS A 506 50.65 8.99 -2.48
CA LYS A 506 51.95 9.14 -3.14
C LYS A 506 51.81 9.54 -4.61
N TYR A 507 50.92 8.87 -5.35
CA TYR A 507 50.70 9.15 -6.77
C TYR A 507 50.13 10.56 -7.04
N ASN A 508 49.30 11.04 -6.11
CA ASN A 508 48.59 12.32 -6.26
C ASN A 508 49.30 13.51 -5.61
N GLN A 509 50.41 13.32 -4.89
CA GLN A 509 50.98 14.34 -4.00
C GLN A 509 51.25 15.68 -4.69
N ASP A 510 52.10 15.72 -5.71
CA ASP A 510 52.49 16.97 -6.38
C ASP A 510 51.32 17.60 -7.13
N LYS A 511 50.48 16.76 -7.75
CA LYS A 511 49.30 17.15 -8.53
C LYS A 511 48.23 17.78 -7.65
N PHE A 512 48.04 17.23 -6.46
CA PHE A 512 47.16 17.77 -5.43
C PHE A 512 47.68 19.11 -4.89
N LEU A 513 49.00 19.26 -4.73
CA LEU A 513 49.58 20.55 -4.32
C LEU A 513 49.34 21.64 -5.37
N THR A 514 49.42 21.32 -6.66
CA THR A 514 49.04 22.22 -7.76
C THR A 514 47.56 22.58 -7.71
N LEU A 515 46.66 21.58 -7.64
CA LEU A 515 45.22 21.80 -7.47
C LEU A 515 44.91 22.72 -6.27
N ARG A 516 45.58 22.50 -5.14
CA ARG A 516 45.41 23.31 -3.92
C ARG A 516 45.90 24.74 -4.09
N LYS A 517 47.03 24.93 -4.77
CA LYS A 517 47.53 26.27 -5.10
C LYS A 517 46.53 27.01 -5.99
N ASP A 518 46.02 26.36 -7.03
CA ASP A 518 45.07 26.95 -7.98
C ASP A 518 43.75 27.33 -7.30
N TYR A 519 43.20 26.45 -6.47
CA TYR A 519 41.99 26.77 -5.70
C TYR A 519 42.21 27.96 -4.75
N ASN A 520 43.34 28.00 -4.02
CA ASN A 520 43.62 29.10 -3.11
C ASN A 520 43.82 30.45 -3.85
N ASN A 521 44.24 30.41 -5.12
CA ASN A 521 44.36 31.61 -5.96
C ASN A 521 43.04 32.00 -6.64
N SER A 522 42.25 31.01 -7.07
CA SER A 522 40.98 31.20 -7.79
C SER A 522 39.97 30.12 -7.36
N PRO A 523 39.23 30.37 -6.27
CA PRO A 523 38.26 29.40 -5.73
C PRO A 523 37.13 29.12 -6.73
N SER A 524 36.72 27.86 -6.80
CA SER A 524 35.50 27.47 -7.52
C SER A 524 34.88 26.22 -6.90
N PRO A 525 33.55 26.00 -7.04
CA PRO A 525 32.87 24.81 -6.52
C PRO A 525 33.46 23.49 -7.04
N LEU A 526 33.92 23.47 -8.29
CA LEU A 526 34.53 22.32 -8.93
C LEU A 526 35.88 21.96 -8.27
N LEU A 527 36.77 22.94 -8.11
CA LEU A 527 38.07 22.71 -7.48
C LEU A 527 37.92 22.43 -5.98
N PHE A 528 36.97 23.08 -5.31
CA PHE A 528 36.63 22.80 -3.91
C PHE A 528 36.25 21.33 -3.70
N TYR A 529 35.35 20.79 -4.52
CA TYR A 529 34.96 19.39 -4.40
C TYR A 529 36.13 18.43 -4.69
N LEU A 530 36.98 18.74 -5.69
CA LEU A 530 38.20 17.94 -5.94
C LEU A 530 39.16 17.97 -4.76
N LEU A 531 39.34 19.12 -4.09
CA LEU A 531 40.16 19.19 -2.88
C LEU A 531 39.62 18.31 -1.76
N ILE A 532 38.29 18.24 -1.61
CA ILE A 532 37.65 17.34 -0.64
C ILE A 532 37.87 15.88 -1.04
N VAL A 533 37.67 15.52 -2.31
CA VAL A 533 37.81 14.14 -2.79
C VAL A 533 39.23 13.62 -2.58
N PHE A 534 40.23 14.41 -2.98
CA PHE A 534 41.65 14.03 -2.95
C PHE A 534 42.38 14.46 -1.68
N GLY A 535 41.76 15.23 -0.80
CA GLY A 535 42.33 15.71 0.45
C GLY A 535 42.29 14.68 1.59
N PHE A 536 43.12 14.91 2.59
CA PHE A 536 43.22 14.03 3.76
C PHE A 536 41.86 13.83 4.45
N ASN A 537 41.45 12.57 4.56
CA ASN A 537 40.18 12.13 5.17
C ASN A 537 38.91 12.81 4.65
N ASN A 538 38.96 13.44 3.47
CA ASN A 538 37.86 14.23 2.92
C ASN A 538 37.38 15.36 3.86
N GLN A 539 38.26 15.86 4.73
CA GLN A 539 37.94 16.95 5.65
C GLN A 539 37.97 18.31 4.94
N ILE A 540 37.29 19.28 5.52
CA ILE A 540 37.26 20.67 5.08
C ILE A 540 37.95 21.49 6.16
N ARG A 541 39.04 22.19 5.82
CA ARG A 541 39.75 23.04 6.76
C ARG A 541 40.48 24.17 6.04
N PHE A 542 40.22 25.38 6.51
CA PHE A 542 40.83 26.62 6.05
C PHE A 542 41.68 27.23 7.17
N ASN A 543 42.72 27.97 6.81
CA ASN A 543 43.50 28.75 7.76
C ASN A 543 42.91 30.16 7.94
N LYS A 544 43.51 30.98 8.81
CA LYS A 544 43.07 32.38 9.05
C LYS A 544 43.13 33.29 7.81
N ARG A 545 43.84 32.89 6.74
CA ARG A 545 43.87 33.59 5.44
C ARG A 545 42.84 33.03 4.46
N ASN A 546 41.91 32.21 4.93
CA ASN A 546 40.91 31.51 4.15
C ASN A 546 41.48 30.57 3.07
N HIS A 547 42.72 30.08 3.24
CA HIS A 547 43.31 29.11 2.32
C HIS A 547 43.09 27.68 2.82
N TYR A 548 42.71 26.78 1.91
CA TYR A 548 42.63 25.35 2.17
C TYR A 548 44.03 24.80 2.48
N ASN A 549 44.19 24.09 3.61
CA ASN A 549 45.51 23.75 4.15
C ASN A 549 45.74 22.26 4.45
N LEU A 550 44.81 21.37 4.08
CA LEU A 550 45.01 19.93 4.31
C LEU A 550 45.97 19.31 3.28
N PRO A 551 46.72 18.25 3.66
CA PRO A 551 47.55 17.49 2.73
C PRO A 551 46.71 16.55 1.85
N VAL A 552 47.38 15.90 0.88
CA VAL A 552 46.76 14.88 0.03
C VAL A 552 46.30 13.68 0.86
N GLY A 553 45.17 13.09 0.46
CA GLY A 553 44.57 11.91 1.05
C GLY A 553 44.85 10.64 0.26
N LYS A 554 44.40 9.50 0.80
CA LYS A 554 44.59 8.17 0.19
C LYS A 554 43.56 7.82 -0.89
N ARG A 555 42.53 8.64 -1.09
CA ARG A 555 41.36 8.34 -1.92
C ARG A 555 41.30 9.25 -3.14
N ASP A 556 40.56 8.79 -4.15
CA ASP A 556 40.22 9.54 -5.35
C ASP A 556 38.71 9.45 -5.64
N PHE A 557 38.28 9.96 -6.80
CA PHE A 557 36.87 10.04 -7.18
C PHE A 557 36.27 8.70 -7.68
N ASN A 558 36.14 7.76 -6.74
CA ASN A 558 35.66 6.40 -6.99
C ASN A 558 34.13 6.31 -7.22
N LYS A 559 33.67 5.11 -7.62
CA LYS A 559 32.26 4.78 -7.90
C LYS A 559 31.29 5.16 -6.78
N ASN A 560 31.68 4.94 -5.52
CA ASN A 560 30.80 5.23 -4.38
C ASN A 560 30.59 6.74 -4.20
N MET A 561 31.63 7.54 -4.41
CA MET A 561 31.52 9.01 -4.33
C MET A 561 30.67 9.57 -5.46
N ARG A 562 30.83 9.04 -6.68
CA ARG A 562 29.97 9.38 -7.84
C ARG A 562 28.51 9.11 -7.54
N ASN A 563 28.18 7.91 -7.08
CA ASN A 563 26.80 7.54 -6.75
C ASN A 563 26.19 8.42 -5.65
N LYS A 564 26.98 8.75 -4.61
CA LYS A 564 26.55 9.66 -3.53
C LYS A 564 26.24 11.05 -4.09
N LEU A 565 27.15 11.61 -4.88
CA LEU A 565 27.01 12.93 -5.50
C LEU A 565 25.76 13.01 -6.38
N THR A 566 25.57 12.04 -7.29
CA THR A 566 24.39 11.99 -8.17
C THR A 566 23.09 11.90 -7.37
N THR A 567 23.02 10.98 -6.40
CA THR A 567 21.80 10.78 -5.59
C THR A 567 21.45 12.05 -4.80
N PHE A 568 22.44 12.67 -4.17
CA PHE A 568 22.26 13.89 -3.39
C PHE A 568 21.86 15.07 -4.29
N SER A 569 22.56 15.28 -5.41
CA SER A 569 22.29 16.37 -6.35
C SER A 569 20.89 16.29 -6.94
N ASN A 570 20.41 15.10 -7.32
CA ASN A 570 19.04 14.95 -7.80
C ASN A 570 18.00 15.40 -6.76
N ILE A 571 18.16 15.00 -5.50
CA ILE A 571 17.18 15.36 -4.47
C ILE A 571 17.18 16.87 -4.20
N ILE A 572 18.33 17.52 -4.11
CA ILE A 572 18.36 18.96 -3.86
C ILE A 572 17.83 19.78 -5.04
N ARG A 573 17.91 19.25 -6.28
CA ARG A 573 17.35 19.89 -7.49
C ARG A 573 15.84 19.72 -7.59
N GLU A 574 15.32 18.55 -7.22
CA GLU A 574 13.90 18.19 -7.32
C GLU A 574 13.05 18.81 -6.19
N ASN A 575 13.68 19.37 -5.17
CA ASN A 575 13.01 19.90 -3.99
C ASN A 575 13.28 21.40 -3.80
N ASN A 576 12.32 22.11 -3.19
CA ASN A 576 12.43 23.55 -2.92
C ASN A 576 13.35 23.81 -1.70
N ILE A 577 14.66 23.70 -1.91
CA ILE A 577 15.70 23.91 -0.89
C ILE A 577 16.44 25.22 -1.15
N THR A 578 16.42 26.11 -0.16
CA THR A 578 17.22 27.33 -0.12
C THR A 578 18.45 27.11 0.74
N PHE A 579 19.65 27.35 0.20
CA PHE A 579 20.88 27.30 0.99
C PHE A 579 21.31 28.71 1.41
N SER A 580 21.56 28.91 2.70
CA SER A 580 21.91 30.21 3.28
C SER A 580 23.18 30.14 4.12
N ASN A 581 23.88 31.27 4.22
CA ASN A 581 25.08 31.42 5.04
C ASN A 581 24.88 32.59 6.01
N HIS A 582 24.09 32.36 7.05
CA HIS A 582 23.83 33.35 8.09
C HIS A 582 24.16 32.79 9.47
N ASP A 583 24.44 33.68 10.43
CA ASP A 583 24.42 33.32 11.84
C ASP A 583 23.01 32.82 12.20
N PHE A 584 22.91 31.77 13.00
CA PHE A 584 21.62 31.19 13.38
C PHE A 584 20.69 32.20 14.06
N ARG A 585 21.27 33.23 14.72
CA ARG A 585 20.54 34.33 15.38
C ARG A 585 19.75 35.18 14.40
N ASP A 586 20.19 35.25 13.14
CA ASP A 586 19.57 36.06 12.10
C ASP A 586 18.49 35.30 11.31
N ILE A 587 18.30 34.00 11.61
CA ILE A 587 17.34 33.16 10.91
C ILE A 587 15.91 33.45 11.38
N SER A 588 15.08 33.90 10.44
CA SER A 588 13.65 34.12 10.67
C SER A 588 12.84 32.83 10.56
N PHE A 589 11.77 32.71 11.35
CA PHE A 589 10.85 31.58 11.34
C PHE A 589 9.42 32.02 11.69
N LYS A 590 8.44 31.19 11.37
CA LYS A 590 7.00 31.42 11.59
C LYS A 590 6.35 30.26 12.33
N ALA A 591 5.14 30.49 12.86
CA ALA A 591 4.33 29.43 13.45
C ALA A 591 4.07 28.31 12.43
N GLY A 592 4.18 27.05 12.87
CA GLY A 592 4.05 25.88 12.01
C GLY A 592 5.31 25.49 11.22
N ASP A 593 6.41 26.23 11.35
CA ASP A 593 7.73 25.78 10.90
C ASP A 593 8.32 24.75 11.88
N PHE A 594 9.26 23.95 11.36
CA PHE A 594 10.05 23.01 12.15
C PHE A 594 11.54 23.36 12.04
N ILE A 595 12.15 23.69 13.17
CA ILE A 595 13.55 24.07 13.30
C ILE A 595 14.35 22.87 13.83
N TYR A 596 15.38 22.47 13.10
CA TYR A 596 16.36 21.50 13.58
C TYR A 596 17.70 22.18 13.84
N ALA A 597 18.26 21.93 15.01
CA ALA A 597 19.53 22.47 15.45
C ALA A 597 20.50 21.32 15.76
N ASP A 598 21.68 21.36 15.13
CA ASP A 598 22.79 20.45 15.39
C ASP A 598 24.10 21.24 15.48
N PRO A 599 24.26 22.07 16.52
CA PRO A 599 25.39 22.97 16.64
C PRO A 599 26.69 22.21 16.90
N PRO A 600 27.84 22.88 16.83
CA PRO A 600 29.06 22.40 17.46
C PRO A 600 28.85 22.06 18.96
N TYR A 601 29.33 20.90 19.43
CA TYR A 601 29.14 20.50 20.83
C TYR A 601 30.29 20.98 21.71
N LEU A 602 29.97 21.79 22.72
CA LEU A 602 30.92 22.40 23.66
C LEU A 602 31.89 21.39 24.30
N ILE A 603 31.41 20.18 24.62
CA ILE A 603 32.20 19.14 25.31
C ILE A 603 32.87 18.14 24.34
N SER A 604 32.87 18.41 23.02
CA SER A 604 33.48 17.55 21.99
C SER A 604 34.74 18.17 21.37
N ASN A 605 35.63 17.33 20.82
CA ASN A 605 36.89 17.75 20.19
C ASN A 605 36.78 17.79 18.64
N ALA A 606 35.82 18.53 18.10
CA ALA A 606 35.67 18.68 16.64
C ALA A 606 36.45 19.90 16.11
N THR A 607 36.83 19.88 14.82
CA THR A 607 37.65 20.93 14.19
C THR A 607 36.97 22.30 14.18
N TYR A 608 35.64 22.35 14.13
CA TYR A 608 34.87 23.60 14.20
C TYR A 608 34.78 24.19 15.62
N ASN A 609 35.23 23.46 16.65
CA ASN A 609 35.41 24.01 18.00
C ASN A 609 36.82 24.62 18.19
N GLU A 610 37.74 24.41 17.25
CA GLU A 610 39.09 24.97 17.33
C GLU A 610 39.04 26.51 17.19
N ASN A 611 39.95 27.23 17.86
CA ASN A 611 40.06 28.69 17.83
C ASN A 611 38.83 29.50 18.32
N ASN A 612 38.06 29.00 19.30
CA ASN A 612 36.84 29.64 19.82
C ASN A 612 35.71 29.77 18.79
N GLY A 613 35.59 28.83 17.84
CA GLY A 613 34.51 28.82 16.84
C GLY A 613 33.10 28.61 17.42
N TRP A 614 33.00 28.01 18.62
CA TRP A 614 31.75 27.89 19.38
C TRP A 614 32.02 28.07 20.87
N THR A 615 31.34 29.02 21.50
CA THR A 615 31.56 29.42 22.88
C THR A 615 30.36 29.12 23.77
N LYS A 616 30.55 29.28 25.08
CA LYS A 616 29.44 29.20 26.05
C LYS A 616 28.34 30.23 25.76
N ASP A 617 28.69 31.40 25.26
CA ASP A 617 27.72 32.46 24.94
C ASP A 617 26.92 32.14 23.68
N ASP A 618 27.53 31.44 22.71
CA ASP A 618 26.84 30.89 21.54
C ASP A 618 25.83 29.81 21.95
N GLU A 619 26.24 28.91 22.83
CA GLU A 619 25.36 27.86 23.38
C GLU A 619 24.13 28.46 24.10
N LEU A 620 24.35 29.47 24.95
CA LEU A 620 23.26 30.18 25.65
C LEU A 620 22.37 30.97 24.68
N SER A 621 22.96 31.57 23.65
CA SER A 621 22.22 32.27 22.59
C SER A 621 21.31 31.32 21.82
N LEU A 622 21.78 30.11 21.51
CA LEU A 622 20.98 29.08 20.85
C LEU A 622 19.81 28.62 21.74
N TYR A 623 20.04 28.44 23.04
CA TYR A 623 18.97 28.09 23.97
C TYR A 623 17.90 29.19 24.06
N ALA A 624 18.31 30.46 24.09
CA ALA A 624 17.39 31.59 24.04
C ALA A 624 16.61 31.66 22.71
N PHE A 625 17.27 31.35 21.59
CA PHE A 625 16.63 31.24 20.28
C PHE A 625 15.56 30.14 20.26
N LEU A 626 15.86 28.95 20.77
CA LEU A 626 14.91 27.83 20.82
C LEU A 626 13.75 28.09 21.80
N ASP A 627 14.01 28.77 22.92
CA ASP A 627 12.95 29.25 23.83
C ASP A 627 12.02 30.26 23.12
N LEU A 628 12.55 31.10 22.22
CA LEU A 628 11.74 31.99 21.37
C LEU A 628 10.93 31.22 20.32
N VAL A 629 11.49 30.15 19.75
CA VAL A 629 10.79 29.24 18.81
C VAL A 629 9.56 28.64 19.48
N ASP A 630 9.72 28.11 20.69
CA ASP A 630 8.62 27.55 21.49
C ASP A 630 7.54 28.59 21.79
N LYS A 631 7.95 29.79 22.27
CA LYS A 631 7.04 30.89 22.59
C LYS A 631 6.18 31.30 21.38
N LYS A 632 6.73 31.23 20.17
CA LYS A 632 6.05 31.53 18.89
C LYS A 632 5.26 30.35 18.31
N LYS A 633 5.13 29.23 19.02
CA LYS A 633 4.38 28.02 18.60
C LYS A 633 4.92 27.37 17.33
N ALA A 634 6.23 27.49 17.11
CA ALA A 634 6.95 26.67 16.14
C ALA A 634 7.56 25.46 16.84
N LYS A 635 7.84 24.40 16.08
CA LYS A 635 8.42 23.16 16.62
C LYS A 635 9.93 23.22 16.50
N PHE A 636 10.67 22.72 17.48
CA PHE A 636 12.11 22.52 17.36
C PHE A 636 12.57 21.13 17.80
N ALA A 637 13.74 20.74 17.28
CA ALA A 637 14.51 19.61 17.76
C ALA A 637 15.99 19.98 17.83
N LEU A 638 16.63 19.77 18.99
CA LEU A 638 18.06 20.02 19.21
C LEU A 638 18.79 18.69 19.44
N SER A 639 19.76 18.37 18.59
CA SER A 639 20.72 17.29 18.83
C SER A 639 21.91 17.83 19.62
N ASN A 640 22.31 17.15 20.70
CA ASN A 640 23.48 17.53 21.49
C ASN A 640 23.96 16.33 22.34
N VAL A 641 25.03 16.52 23.12
CA VAL A 641 25.62 15.49 23.99
C VAL A 641 25.61 15.96 25.44
N LEU A 642 25.00 15.17 26.32
CA LEU A 642 24.94 15.45 27.76
C LEU A 642 26.24 15.09 28.48
N VAL A 643 26.86 13.99 28.05
CA VAL A 643 28.10 13.46 28.65
C VAL A 643 29.01 13.00 27.53
N HIS A 644 30.27 13.41 27.53
CA HIS A 644 31.29 12.94 26.59
C HIS A 644 32.62 12.75 27.31
N LYS A 645 33.17 11.52 27.28
CA LYS A 645 34.46 11.18 27.92
C LYS A 645 34.55 11.65 29.39
N GLY A 646 33.47 11.46 30.14
CA GLY A 646 33.38 11.82 31.56
C GLY A 646 33.12 13.31 31.85
N LYS A 647 33.08 14.19 30.85
CA LYS A 647 32.66 15.60 31.01
C LYS A 647 31.15 15.71 30.81
N GLU A 648 30.48 16.46 31.68
CA GLU A 648 29.04 16.72 31.61
C GLU A 648 28.74 18.14 31.12
N ASN A 649 27.66 18.31 30.36
CA ASN A 649 27.15 19.62 29.93
C ASN A 649 26.02 20.07 30.87
N ASP A 650 26.39 20.70 32.00
CA ASP A 650 25.45 21.16 33.02
C ASP A 650 24.46 22.22 32.52
N LEU A 651 24.89 23.06 31.58
CA LEU A 651 24.05 24.09 30.97
C LEU A 651 22.92 23.44 30.19
N LEU A 652 23.25 22.48 29.32
CA LEU A 652 22.29 21.71 28.55
C LEU A 652 21.36 20.93 29.47
N LYS A 653 21.89 20.22 30.49
CA LYS A 653 21.08 19.48 31.47
C LYS A 653 20.06 20.38 32.16
N LYS A 654 20.45 21.59 32.57
CA LYS A 654 19.55 22.54 33.23
C LYS A 654 18.50 23.08 32.29
N TRP A 655 18.88 23.45 31.06
CA TRP A 655 17.96 23.99 30.06
C TRP A 655 16.97 22.94 29.54
N ALA A 656 17.44 21.72 29.26
CA ALA A 656 16.65 20.63 28.69
C ALA A 656 15.49 20.17 29.58
N LYS A 657 15.51 20.45 30.90
CA LYS A 657 14.41 20.14 31.83
C LYS A 657 13.08 20.79 31.45
N LYS A 658 13.10 21.83 30.61
CA LYS A 658 11.90 22.51 30.09
C LYS A 658 11.17 21.71 29.01
N TYR A 659 11.81 20.71 28.41
CA TYR A 659 11.43 20.10 27.14
C TYR A 659 11.49 18.56 27.21
N HIS A 660 11.02 17.90 26.16
CA HIS A 660 11.08 16.45 26.03
C HIS A 660 12.49 16.01 25.66
N LEU A 661 13.09 15.16 26.49
CA LEU A 661 14.44 14.64 26.29
C LEU A 661 14.40 13.18 25.84
N HIS A 662 15.01 12.90 24.69
CA HIS A 662 15.12 11.57 24.11
C HIS A 662 16.59 11.15 24.10
N VAL A 663 16.91 10.04 24.75
CA VAL A 663 18.27 9.48 24.72
C VAL A 663 18.44 8.65 23.44
N LEU A 664 19.49 8.94 22.68
CA LEU A 664 19.79 8.24 21.43
C LEU A 664 20.76 7.09 21.69
N ASN A 665 20.51 5.94 21.07
CA ASN A 665 21.40 4.79 21.17
C ASN A 665 22.51 4.92 20.11
N TYR A 666 23.70 5.38 20.51
CA TYR A 666 24.83 5.52 19.61
C TYR A 666 26.15 5.09 20.26
N ASP A 667 26.86 4.20 19.59
CA ASP A 667 28.16 3.71 20.01
C ASP A 667 29.29 4.30 19.15
N TYR A 668 30.23 4.99 19.80
CA TYR A 668 31.34 5.69 19.16
C TYR A 668 32.55 4.79 18.84
N ASN A 669 32.45 3.47 19.05
CA ASN A 669 33.53 2.48 19.00
C ASN A 669 34.41 2.44 17.73
N ASN A 670 34.05 3.14 16.64
CA ASN A 670 34.82 3.15 15.37
C ASN A 670 35.11 4.56 14.79
N SER A 671 35.03 5.61 15.60
CA SER A 671 35.10 7.01 15.13
C SER A 671 36.51 7.63 15.10
N ASN A 672 37.51 6.97 15.69
CA ASN A 672 38.90 7.47 15.69
C ASN A 672 39.93 6.33 15.77
N TYR A 673 40.84 6.25 14.78
CA TYR A 673 41.86 5.18 14.69
C TYR A 673 42.90 5.24 15.84
N HIS A 674 42.97 6.36 16.56
CA HIS A 674 43.87 6.56 17.71
C HIS A 674 43.17 6.44 19.08
N SER A 675 41.88 6.09 19.16
CA SER A 675 41.22 5.99 20.47
C SER A 675 41.54 4.67 21.17
N THR A 676 42.29 4.74 22.27
CA THR A 676 42.52 3.64 23.23
C THR A 676 41.35 3.45 24.22
N ALA A 677 40.22 4.14 24.03
CA ALA A 677 39.18 4.26 25.04
C ALA A 677 38.18 3.08 25.01
N LYS A 678 38.54 1.97 25.68
CA LYS A 678 37.62 0.84 25.92
C LYS A 678 36.44 1.16 26.86
N HIS A 679 36.38 2.33 27.50
CA HIS A 679 35.26 2.72 28.38
C HIS A 679 35.12 4.26 28.47
N ASN A 680 34.33 4.88 27.58
CA ASN A 680 33.94 6.29 27.74
C ASN A 680 32.47 6.47 27.34
N ASN A 681 31.58 6.58 28.34
CA ASN A 681 30.16 6.83 28.13
C ASN A 681 29.97 8.17 27.41
N THR A 682 29.44 8.13 26.18
CA THR A 682 28.91 9.32 25.49
C THR A 682 27.40 9.19 25.45
N VAL A 683 26.69 10.20 25.95
CA VAL A 683 25.21 10.21 25.98
C VAL A 683 24.72 11.29 25.04
N GLU A 684 24.40 10.88 23.81
CA GLU A 684 23.81 11.75 22.79
C GLU A 684 22.29 11.80 22.96
N VAL A 685 21.72 12.98 22.78
CA VAL A 685 20.29 13.24 23.04
C VAL A 685 19.68 14.07 21.93
N LEU A 686 18.36 13.92 21.79
CA LEU A 686 17.49 14.82 21.03
C LEU A 686 16.53 15.50 22.02
N ILE A 687 16.40 16.82 21.95
CA ILE A 687 15.48 17.59 22.80
C ILE A 687 14.40 18.24 21.92
N THR A 688 13.12 18.03 22.24
CA THR A 688 11.96 18.54 21.47
C THR A 688 10.97 19.29 22.35
N ASN A 689 10.26 20.28 21.79
CA ASN A 689 9.21 21.03 22.50
C ASN A 689 7.78 20.50 22.26
N TYR A 690 7.65 19.27 21.79
CA TYR A 690 6.38 18.60 21.48
C TYR A 690 6.45 17.10 21.77
#